data_AF-A0A368XY57-F1
#
_entry.id   AF-A0A368XY57-F1
#
_cell.length_a   1.000
_cell.length_b   1.000
_cell.length_c   1.000
_cell.angle_alpha   90.00
_cell.angle_beta   90.00
_cell.angle_gamma   90.00
#
_symmetry.space_group_name_H-M   'P 1'
#
loop_
_entity.id
_entity.type
_entity.pdbx_description
1 polymer ?
#
loop_
_entity_poly.entity_id
_entity_poly.type
_entity_poly.pdbx_seq_one_letter_code
_entity_poly.pdbx_strand_id
1 'polypeptide(L)'
;MSRWRLLPSVFRSLRVGLVFLSALVMSACGGSSGSSSDGGGASTTASVVGTVTDPAIEGAAVRLVDAQGDALTRIQITDQTGQFSFKLSSSVDLAGARVVAVGGRDVETGQDLQGITLEARLRTGSEIMVTPLTTLALAYEREGGTLAGFASMLGLTEQELESDPANSAATQRASMLLTELMVAMKGAADSTSSLLDKLQMANGNLGDTADLLVADAGLPAAVVSRLRAVQSRIAALDSLAEAPANAEAMVRELNRLNIRKGVADYLSNNLDFQPASDREQANLNALADAIFDALNQRGLPADSAALLNIARYVVVINALSAEAIAASDFTVPQPIDPENLLPLLADTEVVDSTLPLAVGEELGDDNAARVEYFFRSDLSPYYRAARLFDGVMDDQVTDPVYVSVVRGLADAGFIDQAELMAQTSVFQSSWKGEAFQEVGRVLEGQGKTEDAIEAWDKALEFYNQYLKVLEDENGVPLVSADDASFYQTLSGDYRNAGFPQKADEAMAGVRAYIKSQKGQPYTTAYARLAVGVGNNAEALVLEAIGNGSVGESYDRAREAASFFHEVVSSMGARESADKCYAIKTLQLASVAEFYGSLGEYEKLKKTLDEFEALLDIGCNQASVIYAKNYADAYGLLGLDERFKSLLEEKVRPYDVANDKAYEADALAAFSVYEALELAKSDQSNRINDAVVLITGRTDDLADVVELLTYTGTGRKDGGFRYLSRRLWDEGYAVEALAIADIAFEITLSPEFAASETRPSSYIGQGCRKVAKLYDWFGEPAKARTRMNECSAAVENRMALWSTVEQADAYALLAESYQFIGEYAQSLVYVPSWNALIDVMGDKAEQSYQKTQIAIFAANAGDFALATLAMDEAMNLAAAIAVETDSQSQIEDGIDEHLDVAAYQQQMLDIIRGRIAGDGIAAGEPEAAERARIQLRNGLIGSDGASGALPLIAAINDPEDRENYLRVVIVLLASAQFFDDAERLAQEADYSTSRNARLALVAKGYASYGDYPDSTVVRFDFDKDGLPDFFSPASTQQERDALAVSLDDDIDGDGIANASDATPYCSVCEL
;
A
#
# COMPACT_ATOMS: atom_id res chain seq x y z
N MET A 1 23.92 -18.92 19.10
CA MET A 1 23.39 -18.20 20.27
C MET A 1 22.48 -17.12 19.73
N SER A 2 21.15 -17.27 19.89
CA SER A 2 20.18 -16.35 19.29
C SER A 2 20.17 -15.01 20.03
N ARG A 3 20.92 -14.03 19.50
CA ARG A 3 20.77 -12.63 19.89
C ARG A 3 19.62 -12.05 19.06
N TRP A 4 18.57 -11.58 19.73
CA TRP A 4 17.49 -10.83 19.09
C TRP A 4 18.05 -9.49 18.60
N ARG A 5 18.42 -9.41 17.32
CA ARG A 5 18.68 -8.14 16.62
C ARG A 5 17.33 -7.41 16.47
N LEU A 6 17.28 -6.13 16.86
CA LEU A 6 16.10 -5.30 16.63
C LEU A 6 16.13 -4.84 15.18
N LEU A 7 15.20 -5.36 14.38
CA LEU A 7 14.94 -4.89 13.02
C LEU A 7 13.98 -3.68 13.08
N PRO A 8 14.10 -2.69 12.17
CA PRO A 8 13.16 -1.57 12.07
C PRO A 8 11.69 -2.02 11.92
N SER A 9 10.72 -1.17 12.26
CA SER A 9 9.28 -1.46 12.15
C SER A 9 8.87 -1.90 10.74
N VAL A 10 9.47 -1.29 9.71
CA VAL A 10 9.33 -1.64 8.29
C VAL A 10 9.62 -3.14 8.05
N PHE A 11 10.58 -3.72 8.78
CA PHE A 11 10.98 -5.13 8.67
C PHE A 11 10.10 -6.11 9.48
N ARG A 12 9.43 -5.65 10.54
CA ARG A 12 8.39 -6.45 11.21
C ARG A 12 7.17 -6.62 10.29
N SER A 13 6.78 -5.55 9.58
CA SER A 13 5.77 -5.62 8.53
C SER A 13 6.23 -6.40 7.30
N LEU A 14 7.52 -6.36 6.91
CA LEU A 14 8.06 -7.18 5.81
C LEU A 14 8.15 -8.67 6.14
N ARG A 15 8.47 -9.07 7.39
CA ARG A 15 8.41 -10.49 7.78
C ARG A 15 6.99 -11.02 7.83
N VAL A 16 6.02 -10.17 8.18
CA VAL A 16 4.60 -10.52 8.01
C VAL A 16 4.28 -10.60 6.50
N GLY A 17 4.64 -9.61 5.69
CA GLY A 17 4.41 -9.60 4.24
C GLY A 17 5.10 -10.71 3.41
N LEU A 18 6.30 -11.15 3.80
CA LEU A 18 7.04 -12.25 3.16
C LEU A 18 6.43 -13.63 3.47
N VAL A 19 5.79 -13.78 4.64
CA VAL A 19 5.02 -14.97 4.98
C VAL A 19 3.69 -15.03 4.19
N PHE A 20 3.19 -13.90 3.70
CA PHE A 20 1.94 -13.83 2.94
C PHE A 20 2.07 -14.16 1.45
N LEU A 21 3.25 -14.11 0.82
CA LEU A 21 3.43 -14.64 -0.54
C LEU A 21 3.76 -16.15 -0.59
N SER A 22 4.14 -16.76 0.54
CA SER A 22 4.60 -18.15 0.60
C SER A 22 3.49 -19.18 0.93
N ALA A 23 2.23 -18.74 1.07
CA ALA A 23 1.11 -19.60 1.49
C ALA A 23 0.21 -20.15 0.36
N LEU A 24 0.59 -20.02 -0.92
CA LEU A 24 -0.14 -20.61 -2.06
C LEU A 24 0.77 -21.41 -3.02
N VAL A 25 1.62 -22.27 -2.47
CA VAL A 25 2.24 -23.35 -3.26
C VAL A 25 2.04 -24.64 -2.49
N MET A 26 0.97 -25.38 -2.79
CA MET A 26 0.88 -26.84 -2.66
C MET A 26 -0.44 -27.36 -3.28
N SER A 27 -0.51 -27.30 -4.61
CA SER A 27 -1.13 -28.35 -5.43
C SER A 27 -0.70 -28.21 -6.89
N ALA A 28 0.61 -28.30 -7.15
CA ALA A 28 1.14 -28.34 -8.51
C ALA A 28 2.35 -29.26 -8.58
N CYS A 29 2.10 -30.57 -8.63
CA CYS A 29 3.07 -31.52 -9.18
C CYS A 29 2.33 -32.70 -9.79
N GLY A 30 2.27 -32.70 -11.12
CA GLY A 30 1.67 -33.78 -11.91
C GLY A 30 1.92 -33.59 -13.41
N GLY A 31 3.08 -33.02 -13.78
CA GLY A 31 3.52 -32.97 -15.17
C GLY A 31 3.86 -34.38 -15.66
N SER A 32 2.94 -34.99 -16.40
CA SER A 32 3.22 -36.18 -17.20
C SER A 32 3.68 -35.72 -18.59
N SER A 33 4.97 -35.90 -18.86
CA SER A 33 5.54 -35.89 -20.20
C SER A 33 5.08 -37.15 -20.95
N GLY A 34 4.27 -37.00 -21.99
CA GLY A 34 3.85 -38.09 -22.87
C GLY A 34 4.32 -37.89 -24.30
N SER A 35 5.36 -38.62 -24.70
CA SER A 35 5.70 -38.81 -26.11
C SER A 35 4.61 -39.64 -26.81
N SER A 36 4.27 -39.23 -28.01
CA SER A 36 3.44 -39.90 -29.04
C SER A 36 3.34 -41.44 -28.95
N SER A 37 2.10 -41.94 -28.89
CA SER A 37 1.69 -43.14 -29.62
C SER A 37 0.18 -43.11 -29.89
N ASP A 38 -0.18 -43.44 -31.14
CA ASP A 38 -1.53 -43.48 -31.69
C ASP A 38 -2.53 -44.30 -30.85
N GLY A 39 -3.72 -43.72 -30.64
CA GLY A 39 -4.87 -44.41 -30.07
C GLY A 39 -6.11 -43.52 -30.06
N GLY A 40 -6.94 -43.63 -31.09
CA GLY A 40 -8.12 -42.80 -31.31
C GLY A 40 -9.15 -42.81 -30.19
N GLY A 41 -9.47 -41.61 -29.70
CA GLY A 41 -10.64 -41.29 -28.90
C GLY A 41 -10.82 -39.77 -28.94
N ALA A 42 -11.64 -39.27 -29.87
CA ALA A 42 -11.87 -37.84 -30.04
C ALA A 42 -12.62 -37.28 -28.82
N SER A 43 -11.87 -36.67 -27.89
CA SER A 43 -12.40 -35.71 -26.93
C SER A 43 -12.63 -34.40 -27.68
N THR A 44 -13.87 -34.10 -28.06
CA THR A 44 -14.24 -32.82 -28.69
C THR A 44 -14.15 -31.70 -27.66
N THR A 45 -12.99 -31.05 -27.56
CA THR A 45 -12.82 -29.76 -26.89
C THR A 45 -13.54 -28.71 -27.74
N ALA A 46 -14.53 -28.01 -27.18
CA ALA A 46 -15.18 -26.91 -27.87
C ALA A 46 -14.26 -25.68 -27.84
N SER A 47 -14.05 -25.04 -28.98
CA SER A 47 -13.29 -23.79 -29.09
C SER A 47 -14.26 -22.65 -29.36
N VAL A 48 -14.14 -21.57 -28.62
CA VAL A 48 -14.81 -20.29 -28.92
C VAL A 48 -13.76 -19.37 -29.52
N VAL A 49 -14.06 -18.76 -30.65
CA VAL A 49 -13.15 -17.83 -31.35
C VAL A 49 -13.94 -16.57 -31.67
N GLY A 50 -13.31 -15.41 -31.57
CA GLY A 50 -13.92 -14.14 -31.90
C GLY A 50 -12.89 -13.06 -32.13
N THR A 51 -13.39 -11.88 -32.44
CA THR A 51 -12.62 -10.67 -32.73
C THR A 51 -13.22 -9.50 -31.95
N VAL A 52 -12.37 -8.72 -31.28
CA VAL A 52 -12.72 -7.42 -30.68
C VAL A 52 -12.36 -6.35 -31.71
N THR A 53 -13.34 -5.59 -32.20
CA THR A 53 -13.14 -4.70 -33.36
C THR A 53 -14.01 -3.44 -33.31
N ASP A 54 -13.38 -2.30 -33.56
CA ASP A 54 -13.94 -1.02 -33.97
C ASP A 54 -12.94 0.06 -34.52
N PRO A 55 -12.07 -0.15 -35.54
CA PRO A 55 -11.43 -1.34 -36.13
C PRO A 55 -10.62 -2.18 -35.14
N ALA A 56 -9.83 -3.16 -35.59
CA ALA A 56 -9.14 -4.14 -34.73
C ALA A 56 -8.58 -3.56 -33.42
N ILE A 57 -9.01 -4.12 -32.29
CA ILE A 57 -8.59 -3.67 -30.95
C ILE A 57 -7.54 -4.65 -30.43
N GLU A 58 -6.28 -4.22 -30.39
CA GLU A 58 -5.16 -4.98 -29.86
C GLU A 58 -5.08 -4.84 -28.34
N GLY A 59 -4.62 -5.88 -27.64
CA GLY A 59 -4.32 -5.77 -26.21
C GLY A 59 -5.53 -5.85 -25.28
N ALA A 60 -6.75 -6.06 -25.80
CA ALA A 60 -7.95 -6.16 -24.99
C ALA A 60 -7.96 -7.45 -24.17
N ALA A 61 -8.28 -7.34 -22.88
CA ALA A 61 -8.43 -8.47 -21.97
C ALA A 61 -9.81 -9.11 -22.16
N VAL A 62 -9.85 -10.28 -22.79
CA VAL A 62 -11.07 -11.00 -23.12
C VAL A 62 -11.26 -12.22 -22.23
N ARG A 63 -12.45 -12.38 -21.67
CA ARG A 63 -12.86 -13.60 -20.96
C ARG A 63 -14.29 -13.98 -21.28
N LEU A 64 -14.59 -15.26 -21.10
CA LEU A 64 -15.96 -15.75 -21.08
C LEU A 64 -16.51 -15.66 -19.65
N VAL A 65 -17.72 -15.13 -19.51
CA VAL A 65 -18.45 -15.11 -18.23
C VAL A 65 -19.83 -15.72 -18.39
N ASP A 66 -20.42 -16.19 -17.30
CA ASP A 66 -21.78 -16.72 -17.28
C ASP A 66 -22.86 -15.61 -17.28
N ALA A 67 -24.12 -15.98 -17.00
CA ALA A 67 -25.23 -15.03 -16.94
C ALA A 67 -25.14 -14.08 -15.73
N GLN A 68 -24.44 -14.48 -14.68
CA GLN A 68 -24.23 -13.73 -13.43
C GLN A 68 -22.99 -12.82 -13.52
N GLY A 69 -22.09 -13.09 -14.48
CA GLY A 69 -20.84 -12.36 -14.65
C GLY A 69 -19.61 -13.09 -14.10
N ASP A 70 -19.78 -14.32 -13.63
CA ASP A 70 -18.69 -15.12 -13.09
C ASP A 70 -17.80 -15.66 -14.22
N ALA A 71 -16.48 -15.62 -14.00
CA ALA A 71 -15.50 -16.00 -15.01
C ALA A 71 -15.55 -17.52 -15.29
N LEU A 72 -15.80 -17.88 -16.54
CA LEU A 72 -15.78 -19.26 -17.05
C LEU A 72 -14.43 -19.65 -17.67
N THR A 73 -13.60 -18.65 -18.01
CA THR A 73 -12.27 -18.84 -18.59
C THR A 73 -11.25 -17.91 -17.95
N ARG A 74 -9.97 -18.25 -18.11
CA ARG A 74 -8.88 -17.28 -17.92
C ARG A 74 -8.98 -16.18 -18.97
N ILE A 75 -8.37 -15.03 -18.68
CA ILE A 75 -8.21 -13.93 -19.62
C ILE A 75 -7.35 -14.40 -20.81
N GLN A 76 -7.70 -13.91 -22.00
CA GLN A 76 -6.90 -13.95 -23.21
C GLN A 76 -6.71 -12.50 -23.68
N ILE A 77 -5.57 -12.20 -24.30
CA ILE A 77 -5.31 -10.89 -24.88
C ILE A 77 -5.54 -10.97 -26.39
N THR A 78 -6.21 -9.97 -26.94
CA THR A 78 -6.37 -9.87 -28.40
C THR A 78 -5.05 -9.54 -29.08
N ASP A 79 -4.82 -10.13 -30.26
CA ASP A 79 -3.67 -9.79 -31.09
C ASP A 79 -3.88 -8.48 -31.88
N GLN A 80 -2.91 -8.12 -32.74
CA GLN A 80 -2.96 -6.95 -33.63
C GLN A 80 -4.17 -6.91 -34.57
N THR A 81 -4.86 -8.04 -34.76
CA THR A 81 -6.07 -8.14 -35.56
C THR A 81 -7.35 -8.21 -34.72
N GLY A 82 -7.23 -8.07 -33.40
CA GLY A 82 -8.34 -8.16 -32.45
C GLY A 82 -8.75 -9.59 -32.10
N GLN A 83 -8.05 -10.62 -32.57
CA GLN A 83 -8.51 -12.01 -32.45
C GLN A 83 -8.24 -12.60 -31.06
N PHE A 84 -9.17 -13.43 -30.59
CA PHE A 84 -9.02 -14.23 -29.36
C PHE A 84 -9.57 -15.66 -29.53
N SER A 85 -9.13 -16.58 -28.67
CA SER A 85 -9.70 -17.94 -28.63
C SER A 85 -9.71 -18.56 -27.23
N PHE A 86 -10.80 -19.24 -26.88
CA PHE A 86 -10.94 -20.01 -25.64
C PHE A 86 -11.03 -21.50 -25.92
N LYS A 87 -10.38 -22.31 -25.08
CA LYS A 87 -10.56 -23.76 -25.04
C LYS A 87 -11.45 -24.14 -23.87
N LEU A 88 -12.60 -24.75 -24.14
CA LEU A 88 -13.59 -25.10 -23.12
C LEU A 88 -13.57 -26.60 -22.80
N SER A 89 -13.68 -26.92 -21.52
CA SER A 89 -13.94 -28.30 -21.08
C SER A 89 -15.42 -28.64 -21.31
N SER A 90 -15.73 -29.92 -21.50
CA SER A 90 -17.09 -30.40 -21.80
C SER A 90 -18.10 -30.23 -20.64
N SER A 91 -17.68 -29.72 -19.48
CA SER A 91 -18.49 -29.58 -18.27
C SER A 91 -18.92 -28.14 -17.95
N VAL A 92 -18.52 -27.15 -18.76
CA VAL A 92 -18.87 -25.74 -18.56
C VAL A 92 -20.32 -25.49 -19.02
N ASP A 93 -21.16 -24.93 -18.16
CA ASP A 93 -22.49 -24.43 -18.57
C ASP A 93 -22.32 -23.10 -19.33
N LEU A 94 -22.92 -23.03 -20.51
CA LEU A 94 -22.83 -21.89 -21.41
C LEU A 94 -24.17 -21.15 -21.56
N ALA A 95 -25.20 -21.58 -20.81
CA ALA A 95 -26.51 -20.94 -20.86
C ALA A 95 -26.43 -19.49 -20.38
N GLY A 96 -26.73 -18.55 -21.28
CA GLY A 96 -26.66 -17.11 -20.99
C GLY A 96 -25.24 -16.54 -20.90
N ALA A 97 -24.22 -17.34 -21.24
CA ALA A 97 -22.83 -16.90 -21.25
C ALA A 97 -22.59 -15.80 -22.30
N ARG A 98 -21.61 -14.95 -22.01
CA ARG A 98 -21.21 -13.83 -22.86
C ARG A 98 -19.69 -13.65 -22.84
N VAL A 99 -19.19 -13.09 -23.93
CA VAL A 99 -17.80 -12.64 -24.02
C VAL A 99 -17.73 -11.21 -23.50
N VAL A 100 -16.76 -10.95 -22.64
CA VAL A 100 -16.44 -9.63 -22.09
C VAL A 100 -15.02 -9.31 -22.50
N ALA A 101 -14.82 -8.18 -23.17
CA ALA A 101 -13.52 -7.60 -23.46
C ALA A 101 -13.37 -6.29 -22.68
N VAL A 102 -12.24 -6.09 -22.03
CA VAL A 102 -11.94 -4.86 -21.29
C VAL A 102 -10.64 -4.28 -21.82
N GLY A 103 -10.63 -2.98 -22.08
CA GLY A 103 -9.41 -2.30 -22.51
C GLY A 103 -9.03 -2.55 -23.96
N GLY A 104 -7.73 -2.41 -24.21
CA GLY A 104 -7.12 -2.50 -25.54
C GLY A 104 -7.06 -1.16 -26.27
N ARG A 105 -6.35 -1.15 -27.41
CA ARG A 105 -6.14 0.01 -28.25
C ARG A 105 -6.59 -0.31 -29.67
N ASP A 106 -7.37 0.59 -30.25
CA ASP A 106 -7.71 0.54 -31.66
C ASP A 106 -6.47 0.86 -32.50
N VAL A 107 -6.06 -0.07 -33.36
CA VAL A 107 -4.82 0.02 -34.13
C VAL A 107 -4.88 1.05 -35.26
N GLU A 108 -6.07 1.44 -35.71
CA GLU A 108 -6.28 2.36 -36.84
C GLU A 108 -6.60 3.79 -36.37
N THR A 109 -7.44 3.94 -35.33
CA THR A 109 -7.80 5.26 -34.78
C THR A 109 -6.89 5.72 -33.65
N GLY A 110 -6.16 4.78 -33.03
CA GLY A 110 -5.32 5.04 -31.86
C GLY A 110 -6.11 5.21 -30.56
N GLN A 111 -7.43 5.02 -30.57
CA GLN A 111 -8.28 5.18 -29.40
C GLN A 111 -7.90 4.19 -28.30
N ASP A 112 -7.70 4.69 -27.08
CA ASP A 112 -7.48 3.87 -25.90
C ASP A 112 -8.82 3.49 -25.26
N LEU A 113 -9.12 2.19 -25.23
CA LEU A 113 -10.31 1.63 -24.62
C LEU A 113 -10.07 1.16 -23.19
N GLN A 114 -8.93 1.45 -22.55
CA GLN A 114 -8.70 1.13 -21.14
C GLN A 114 -9.85 1.65 -20.27
N GLY A 115 -10.47 0.74 -19.50
CA GLY A 115 -11.66 1.02 -18.70
C GLY A 115 -13.00 1.03 -19.41
N ILE A 116 -13.02 0.77 -20.72
CA ILE A 116 -14.24 0.43 -21.45
C ILE A 116 -14.41 -1.08 -21.42
N THR A 117 -15.64 -1.50 -21.12
CA THR A 117 -16.05 -2.90 -21.23
C THR A 117 -16.93 -3.06 -22.46
N LEU A 118 -16.52 -3.95 -23.36
CA LEU A 118 -17.29 -4.39 -24.50
C LEU A 118 -17.82 -5.80 -24.24
N GLU A 119 -19.08 -6.05 -24.62
CA GLU A 119 -19.73 -7.34 -24.41
C GLU A 119 -20.37 -7.87 -25.70
N ALA A 120 -20.33 -9.19 -25.88
CA ALA A 120 -21.10 -9.86 -26.93
C ALA A 120 -21.70 -11.17 -26.43
N ARG A 121 -22.88 -11.52 -26.94
CA ARG A 121 -23.54 -12.80 -26.65
C ARG A 121 -22.71 -13.96 -27.19
N LEU A 122 -22.59 -15.04 -26.41
CA LEU A 122 -21.99 -16.29 -26.90
C LEU A 122 -22.93 -16.97 -27.91
N ARG A 123 -22.42 -17.31 -29.10
CA ARG A 123 -23.11 -18.13 -30.10
C ARG A 123 -22.26 -19.32 -30.49
N THR A 124 -22.81 -20.53 -30.39
CA THR A 124 -22.11 -21.76 -30.78
C THR A 124 -22.10 -21.91 -32.30
N GLY A 125 -20.90 -22.01 -32.91
CA GLY A 125 -20.73 -22.34 -34.32
C GLY A 125 -20.47 -21.17 -35.28
N SER A 126 -20.30 -19.96 -34.76
CA SER A 126 -19.88 -18.76 -35.51
C SER A 126 -18.76 -18.03 -34.77
N GLU A 127 -17.97 -17.24 -35.50
CA GLU A 127 -17.05 -16.27 -34.90
C GLU A 127 -17.84 -15.18 -34.17
N ILE A 128 -17.36 -14.75 -33.01
CA ILE A 128 -18.02 -13.75 -32.17
C ILE A 128 -17.41 -12.38 -32.42
N MET A 129 -18.25 -11.37 -32.68
CA MET A 129 -17.81 -9.98 -32.83
C MET A 129 -18.11 -9.21 -31.56
N VAL A 130 -17.07 -8.73 -30.88
CA VAL A 130 -17.17 -7.89 -29.68
C VAL A 130 -16.92 -6.45 -30.09
N THR A 131 -17.97 -5.62 -30.06
CA THR A 131 -17.97 -4.25 -30.59
C THR A 131 -18.83 -3.34 -29.70
N PRO A 132 -18.73 -2.01 -29.80
CA PRO A 132 -19.66 -1.08 -29.16
C PRO A 132 -21.12 -1.38 -29.51
N LEU A 133 -21.38 -1.79 -30.75
CA LEU A 133 -22.71 -2.15 -31.23
C LEU A 133 -23.24 -3.39 -30.50
N THR A 134 -22.47 -4.48 -30.41
CA THR A 134 -22.93 -5.70 -29.73
C THR A 134 -23.09 -5.50 -28.23
N THR A 135 -22.29 -4.59 -27.65
CA THR A 135 -22.37 -4.18 -26.24
C THR A 135 -23.69 -3.50 -25.94
N LEU A 136 -24.05 -2.45 -26.68
CA LEU A 136 -25.31 -1.73 -26.47
C LEU A 136 -26.53 -2.56 -26.88
N ALA A 137 -26.42 -3.44 -27.87
CA ALA A 137 -27.48 -4.38 -28.19
C ALA A 137 -27.78 -5.32 -27.03
N LEU A 138 -26.75 -5.87 -26.38
CA LEU A 138 -26.91 -6.75 -25.23
C LEU A 138 -27.51 -6.00 -24.03
N ALA A 139 -27.08 -4.75 -23.79
CA ALA A 139 -27.68 -3.89 -22.77
C ALA A 139 -29.17 -3.62 -23.05
N TYR A 140 -29.53 -3.28 -24.30
CA TYR A 140 -30.91 -3.06 -24.71
C TYR A 140 -31.80 -4.30 -24.57
N GLU A 141 -31.28 -5.49 -24.86
CA GLU A 141 -32.01 -6.73 -24.63
C GLU A 141 -32.24 -7.02 -23.15
N ARG A 142 -31.30 -6.65 -22.26
CA ARG A 142 -31.48 -6.78 -20.80
C ARG A 142 -32.58 -5.86 -20.26
N GLU A 143 -32.82 -4.72 -20.91
CA GLU A 143 -33.95 -3.82 -20.62
C GLU A 143 -35.29 -4.31 -21.21
N GLY A 144 -35.31 -5.49 -21.84
CA GLY A 144 -36.50 -6.08 -22.46
C GLY A 144 -36.70 -5.72 -23.93
N GLY A 145 -35.71 -5.06 -24.54
CA GLY A 145 -35.64 -4.81 -25.97
C GLY A 145 -35.40 -6.07 -26.82
N THR A 146 -35.33 -5.90 -28.13
CA THR A 146 -34.99 -6.98 -29.08
C THR A 146 -33.86 -6.53 -29.99
N LEU A 147 -33.00 -7.45 -30.42
CA LEU A 147 -31.91 -7.17 -31.37
C LEU A 147 -32.42 -6.48 -32.65
N ALA A 148 -33.53 -6.97 -33.20
CA ALA A 148 -34.20 -6.37 -34.37
C ALA A 148 -34.65 -4.92 -34.12
N GLY A 149 -35.17 -4.64 -32.92
CA GLY A 149 -35.58 -3.30 -32.52
C GLY A 149 -34.38 -2.35 -32.40
N PHE A 150 -33.28 -2.81 -31.82
CA PHE A 150 -32.06 -2.02 -31.69
C PHE A 150 -31.40 -1.75 -33.06
N ALA A 151 -31.31 -2.75 -33.92
CA ALA A 151 -30.81 -2.59 -35.28
C ALA A 151 -31.62 -1.56 -36.07
N SER A 152 -32.96 -1.66 -36.02
CA SER A 152 -33.83 -0.68 -36.69
C SER A 152 -33.69 0.74 -36.14
N MET A 153 -33.36 0.90 -34.86
CA MET A 153 -33.14 2.22 -34.24
C MET A 153 -31.92 2.91 -34.83
N LEU A 154 -30.84 2.17 -35.08
CA LEU A 154 -29.61 2.66 -35.70
C LEU A 154 -29.67 2.70 -37.24
N GLY A 155 -30.78 2.28 -37.85
CA GLY A 155 -30.91 2.15 -39.30
C GLY A 155 -30.07 1.01 -39.90
N LEU A 156 -29.79 -0.03 -39.10
CA LEU A 156 -29.02 -1.22 -39.46
C LEU A 156 -29.91 -2.47 -39.49
N THR A 157 -29.39 -3.57 -40.03
CA THR A 157 -29.98 -4.92 -39.93
C THR A 157 -29.38 -5.70 -38.76
N GLU A 158 -30.08 -6.74 -38.28
CA GLU A 158 -29.55 -7.64 -37.23
C GLU A 158 -28.20 -8.25 -37.62
N GLN A 159 -28.05 -8.61 -38.90
CA GLN A 159 -26.81 -9.18 -39.42
C GLN A 159 -25.66 -8.15 -39.40
N GLU A 160 -25.92 -6.90 -39.78
CA GLU A 160 -24.91 -5.84 -39.76
C GLU A 160 -24.44 -5.53 -38.34
N LEU A 161 -25.30 -5.69 -37.33
CA LEU A 161 -24.97 -5.43 -35.93
C LEU A 161 -24.02 -6.48 -35.33
N GLU A 162 -24.19 -7.74 -35.74
CA GLU A 162 -23.40 -8.87 -35.26
C GLU A 162 -22.20 -9.21 -36.15
N SER A 163 -21.99 -8.47 -37.26
CA SER A 163 -20.86 -8.64 -38.16
C SER A 163 -19.74 -7.62 -37.84
N ASP A 164 -18.56 -7.85 -38.39
CA ASP A 164 -17.46 -6.88 -38.30
C ASP A 164 -17.89 -5.51 -38.89
N PRO A 165 -17.80 -4.40 -38.13
CA PRO A 165 -18.15 -3.06 -38.59
C PRO A 165 -17.43 -2.65 -39.89
N ALA A 166 -16.23 -3.19 -40.13
CA ALA A 166 -15.43 -2.92 -41.33
C ALA A 166 -16.12 -3.34 -42.64
N ASN A 167 -17.21 -4.10 -42.58
CA ASN A 167 -17.97 -4.54 -43.76
C ASN A 167 -18.79 -3.44 -44.42
N SER A 168 -19.14 -2.35 -43.72
CA SER A 168 -19.97 -1.28 -44.30
C SER A 168 -19.63 0.10 -43.71
N ALA A 169 -19.73 1.15 -44.52
CA ALA A 169 -19.49 2.53 -44.05
C ALA A 169 -20.49 2.97 -42.97
N ALA A 170 -21.75 2.52 -43.07
CA ALA A 170 -22.80 2.89 -42.11
C ALA A 170 -22.58 2.22 -40.75
N THR A 171 -22.25 0.92 -40.75
CA THR A 171 -21.94 0.16 -39.53
C THR A 171 -20.67 0.69 -38.87
N GLN A 172 -19.60 0.90 -39.66
CA GLN A 172 -18.35 1.48 -39.16
C GLN A 172 -18.58 2.86 -38.53
N ARG A 173 -19.35 3.74 -39.18
CA ARG A 173 -19.68 5.06 -38.62
C ARG A 173 -20.42 4.95 -37.29
N ALA A 174 -21.43 4.10 -37.22
CA ALA A 174 -22.20 3.93 -35.99
C ALA A 174 -21.32 3.41 -34.85
N SER A 175 -20.49 2.40 -35.14
CA SER A 175 -19.59 1.78 -34.17
C SER A 175 -18.55 2.77 -33.63
N MET A 176 -17.80 3.46 -34.50
CA MET A 176 -16.77 4.43 -34.10
C MET A 176 -17.31 5.62 -33.29
N LEU A 177 -18.48 6.14 -33.68
CA LEU A 177 -19.10 7.25 -32.95
C LEU A 177 -19.63 6.80 -31.58
N LEU A 178 -20.07 5.54 -31.46
CA LEU A 178 -20.40 4.96 -30.16
C LEU A 178 -19.13 4.79 -29.31
N THR A 179 -18.00 4.38 -29.89
CA THR A 179 -16.71 4.36 -29.17
C THR A 179 -16.31 5.75 -28.68
N GLU A 180 -16.37 6.78 -29.53
CA GLU A 180 -16.08 8.17 -29.14
C GLU A 180 -16.97 8.64 -27.98
N LEU A 181 -18.26 8.31 -28.00
CA LEU A 181 -19.18 8.61 -26.90
C LEU A 181 -18.82 7.81 -25.64
N MET A 182 -18.61 6.50 -25.75
CA MET A 182 -18.24 5.64 -24.62
C MET A 182 -16.94 6.10 -23.96
N VAL A 183 -15.93 6.49 -24.74
CA VAL A 183 -14.68 7.00 -24.20
C VAL A 183 -14.85 8.38 -23.57
N ALA A 184 -15.63 9.28 -24.17
CA ALA A 184 -15.94 10.58 -23.54
C ALA A 184 -16.64 10.43 -22.19
N MET A 185 -17.43 9.37 -22.03
CA MET A 185 -18.17 9.03 -20.80
C MET A 185 -17.32 8.32 -19.73
N LYS A 186 -16.03 8.04 -19.95
CA LYS A 186 -15.15 7.46 -18.90
C LYS A 186 -15.24 8.28 -17.61
N GLY A 187 -15.42 7.61 -16.47
CA GLY A 187 -15.61 8.24 -15.16
C GLY A 187 -17.05 8.63 -14.82
N ALA A 188 -18.02 8.47 -15.73
CA ALA A 188 -19.44 8.56 -15.38
C ALA A 188 -19.95 7.23 -14.83
N ALA A 189 -20.71 7.29 -13.72
CA ALA A 189 -21.45 6.13 -13.23
C ALA A 189 -22.48 5.66 -14.27
N ASP A 190 -22.68 4.35 -14.37
CA ASP A 190 -23.66 3.71 -15.27
C ASP A 190 -23.57 4.21 -16.73
N SER A 191 -22.35 4.42 -17.23
CA SER A 191 -22.10 5.05 -18.53
C SER A 191 -22.80 4.32 -19.70
N THR A 192 -22.70 3.00 -19.78
CA THR A 192 -23.36 2.21 -20.83
C THR A 192 -24.89 2.39 -20.82
N SER A 193 -25.51 2.36 -19.64
CA SER A 193 -26.96 2.57 -19.49
C SER A 193 -27.37 4.00 -19.81
N SER A 194 -26.63 4.99 -19.32
CA SER A 194 -26.88 6.40 -19.63
C SER A 194 -26.79 6.69 -21.12
N LEU A 195 -25.77 6.15 -21.80
CA LEU A 195 -25.60 6.26 -23.25
C LEU A 195 -26.78 5.61 -23.98
N LEU A 196 -27.15 4.39 -23.59
CA LEU A 196 -28.27 3.67 -24.18
C LEU A 196 -29.59 4.43 -24.01
N ASP A 197 -29.87 4.97 -22.83
CA ASP A 197 -31.07 5.76 -22.54
C ASP A 197 -31.16 7.00 -23.45
N LYS A 198 -30.06 7.76 -23.59
CA LYS A 198 -30.05 8.92 -24.48
C LYS A 198 -30.18 8.52 -25.94
N LEU A 199 -29.57 7.41 -26.34
CA LEU A 199 -29.68 6.87 -27.70
C LEU A 199 -31.13 6.47 -28.03
N GLN A 200 -31.85 5.87 -27.07
CA GLN A 200 -33.28 5.57 -27.19
C GLN A 200 -34.11 6.85 -27.32
N MET A 201 -33.85 7.87 -26.50
CA MET A 201 -34.53 9.17 -26.56
C MET A 201 -34.31 9.89 -27.89
N ALA A 202 -33.11 9.77 -28.45
CA ALA A 202 -32.72 10.31 -29.75
C ALA A 202 -33.18 9.45 -30.94
N ASN A 203 -33.87 8.33 -30.69
CA ASN A 203 -34.29 7.37 -31.72
C ASN A 203 -33.12 6.96 -32.64
N GLY A 204 -31.96 6.68 -32.04
CA GLY A 204 -30.75 6.23 -32.73
C GLY A 204 -29.91 7.31 -33.42
N ASN A 205 -30.31 8.59 -33.36
CA ASN A 205 -29.49 9.68 -33.91
C ASN A 205 -28.33 10.01 -32.94
N LEU A 206 -27.10 9.73 -33.37
CA LEU A 206 -25.89 9.92 -32.56
C LEU A 206 -25.55 11.39 -32.27
N GLY A 207 -25.90 12.32 -33.17
CA GLY A 207 -25.73 13.76 -32.92
C GLY A 207 -26.69 14.24 -31.83
N ASP A 208 -27.98 13.91 -31.96
CA ASP A 208 -28.99 14.23 -30.94
C ASP A 208 -28.68 13.52 -29.61
N THR A 209 -28.07 12.33 -29.64
CA THR A 209 -27.61 11.60 -28.45
C THR A 209 -26.51 12.39 -27.74
N ALA A 210 -25.51 12.89 -28.47
CA ALA A 210 -24.45 13.73 -27.91
C ALA A 210 -25.03 15.02 -27.29
N ASP A 211 -25.99 15.66 -27.96
CA ASP A 211 -26.68 16.85 -27.43
C ASP A 211 -27.37 16.57 -26.09
N LEU A 212 -28.07 15.42 -25.99
CA LEU A 212 -28.76 15.00 -24.77
C LEU A 212 -27.79 14.65 -23.64
N LEU A 213 -26.64 14.05 -23.95
CA LEU A 213 -25.59 13.76 -22.96
C LEU A 213 -24.93 15.04 -22.46
N VAL A 214 -24.59 15.99 -23.35
CA VAL A 214 -24.01 17.29 -22.96
C VAL A 214 -24.97 18.10 -22.08
N ALA A 215 -26.28 17.93 -22.26
CA ALA A 215 -27.30 18.59 -21.46
C ALA A 215 -27.61 17.88 -20.12
N ASP A 216 -27.00 16.73 -19.84
CA ASP A 216 -27.26 15.96 -18.62
C ASP A 216 -26.55 16.59 -17.41
N ALA A 217 -27.35 17.13 -16.48
CA ALA A 217 -26.84 17.77 -15.27
C ALA A 217 -26.23 16.79 -14.26
N GLY A 218 -26.41 15.48 -14.42
CA GLY A 218 -25.82 14.45 -13.58
C GLY A 218 -24.39 14.07 -13.96
N LEU A 219 -23.88 14.52 -15.12
CA LEU A 219 -22.54 14.16 -15.58
C LEU A 219 -21.45 15.10 -15.03
N PRO A 220 -20.26 14.57 -14.68
CA PRO A 220 -19.12 15.39 -14.29
C PRO A 220 -18.73 16.42 -15.37
N ALA A 221 -18.27 17.60 -14.95
CA ALA A 221 -17.90 18.68 -15.88
C ALA A 221 -16.82 18.25 -16.91
N ALA A 222 -15.87 17.40 -16.48
CA ALA A 222 -14.85 16.83 -17.36
C ALA A 222 -15.45 15.94 -18.46
N VAL A 223 -16.44 15.11 -18.11
CA VAL A 223 -17.18 14.27 -19.07
C VAL A 223 -17.94 15.15 -20.07
N VAL A 224 -18.64 16.19 -19.59
CA VAL A 224 -19.37 17.13 -20.46
C VAL A 224 -18.43 17.84 -21.43
N SER A 225 -17.22 18.22 -21.00
CA SER A 225 -16.21 18.83 -21.87
C SER A 225 -15.80 17.89 -23.01
N ARG A 226 -15.48 16.63 -22.69
CA ARG A 226 -15.17 15.60 -23.70
C ARG A 226 -16.33 15.35 -24.66
N LEU A 227 -17.55 15.28 -24.15
CA LEU A 227 -18.76 15.10 -24.96
C LEU A 227 -18.98 16.25 -25.95
N ARG A 228 -18.69 17.51 -25.58
CA ARG A 228 -18.75 18.64 -26.53
C ARG A 228 -17.72 18.49 -27.65
N ALA A 229 -16.56 17.93 -27.37
CA ALA A 229 -15.56 17.64 -28.39
C ALA A 229 -16.08 16.56 -29.36
N VAL A 230 -16.68 15.48 -28.85
CA VAL A 230 -17.34 14.45 -29.67
C VAL A 230 -18.47 15.04 -30.51
N GLN A 231 -19.34 15.86 -29.91
CA GLN A 231 -20.45 16.54 -30.59
C GLN A 231 -19.96 17.36 -31.79
N SER A 232 -18.87 18.12 -31.63
CA SER A 232 -18.27 18.90 -32.72
C SER A 232 -17.74 18.01 -33.85
N ARG A 233 -17.19 16.82 -33.52
CA ARG A 233 -16.70 15.86 -34.52
C ARG A 233 -17.85 15.21 -35.29
N ILE A 234 -18.93 14.84 -34.59
CA ILE A 234 -20.15 14.32 -35.22
C ILE A 234 -20.72 15.35 -36.20
N ALA A 235 -20.83 16.61 -35.79
CA ALA A 235 -21.31 17.69 -36.66
C ALA A 235 -20.42 17.90 -37.89
N ALA A 236 -19.08 17.79 -37.73
CA ALA A 236 -18.14 17.88 -38.84
C ALA A 236 -18.34 16.74 -39.85
N LEU A 237 -18.49 15.50 -39.38
CA LEU A 237 -18.81 14.33 -40.22
C LEU A 237 -20.15 14.48 -40.95
N ASP A 238 -21.18 15.01 -40.28
CA ASP A 238 -22.50 15.22 -40.86
C ASP A 238 -22.52 16.34 -41.91
N SER A 239 -21.54 17.26 -41.84
CA SER A 239 -21.40 18.37 -42.78
C SER A 239 -20.60 18.04 -44.05
N LEU A 240 -20.09 16.81 -44.18
CA LEU A 240 -19.32 16.39 -45.35
C LEU A 240 -20.14 16.51 -46.63
N ALA A 241 -19.52 17.07 -47.67
CA ALA A 241 -20.18 17.26 -48.97
C ALA A 241 -20.57 15.93 -49.65
N GLU A 242 -19.78 14.88 -49.42
CA GLU A 242 -20.03 13.52 -49.89
C GLU A 242 -19.79 12.54 -48.73
N ALA A 243 -20.69 11.58 -48.56
CA ALA A 243 -20.54 10.54 -47.55
C ALA A 243 -19.38 9.58 -47.91
N PRO A 244 -18.58 9.10 -46.94
CA PRO A 244 -17.49 8.17 -47.23
C PRO A 244 -17.97 6.89 -47.92
N ALA A 245 -17.22 6.46 -48.94
CA ALA A 245 -17.66 5.40 -49.86
C ALA A 245 -17.65 3.99 -49.26
N ASN A 246 -16.82 3.75 -48.24
CA ASN A 246 -16.63 2.46 -47.55
C ASN A 246 -16.11 2.68 -46.12
N ALA A 247 -15.94 1.60 -45.35
CA ALA A 247 -15.46 1.66 -43.97
C ALA A 247 -14.06 2.29 -43.85
N GLU A 248 -13.11 1.93 -44.73
CA GLU A 248 -11.74 2.49 -44.72
C GLU A 248 -11.74 4.02 -44.94
N ALA A 249 -12.57 4.52 -45.86
CA ALA A 249 -12.73 5.95 -46.09
C ALA A 249 -13.37 6.67 -44.89
N MET A 250 -14.28 5.99 -44.17
CA MET A 250 -14.89 6.51 -42.95
C MET A 250 -13.86 6.66 -41.82
N VAL A 251 -13.04 5.61 -41.59
CA VAL A 251 -11.95 5.63 -40.61
C VAL A 251 -10.96 6.76 -40.91
N ARG A 252 -10.52 6.86 -42.16
CA ARG A 252 -9.59 7.89 -42.61
C ARG A 252 -10.11 9.31 -42.38
N GLU A 253 -11.39 9.55 -42.65
CA GLU A 253 -11.98 10.88 -42.47
C GLU A 253 -12.15 11.25 -41.00
N LEU A 254 -12.55 10.31 -40.13
CA LEU A 254 -12.58 10.57 -38.69
C LEU A 254 -11.16 10.84 -38.16
N ASN A 255 -10.16 10.04 -38.57
CA ASN A 255 -8.77 10.24 -38.17
C ASN A 255 -8.27 11.65 -38.56
N ARG A 256 -8.56 12.09 -39.79
CA ARG A 256 -8.22 13.44 -40.26
C ARG A 256 -8.90 14.53 -39.41
N LEU A 257 -10.18 14.35 -39.05
CA LEU A 257 -10.90 15.28 -38.19
C LEU A 257 -10.32 15.32 -36.77
N ASN A 258 -9.88 14.19 -36.23
CA ASN A 258 -9.23 14.11 -34.92
C ASN A 258 -7.92 14.90 -34.91
N ILE A 259 -7.05 14.72 -35.91
CA ILE A 259 -5.80 15.49 -36.05
C ILE A 259 -6.09 16.98 -36.17
N ARG A 260 -7.03 17.37 -37.05
CA ARG A 260 -7.42 18.79 -37.20
C ARG A 260 -7.92 19.39 -35.89
N LYS A 261 -8.75 18.66 -35.15
CA LYS A 261 -9.29 19.14 -33.87
C LYS A 261 -8.19 19.29 -32.83
N GLY A 262 -7.33 18.29 -32.63
CA GLY A 262 -6.29 18.36 -31.62
C GLY A 262 -5.20 19.39 -31.93
N VAL A 263 -4.84 19.56 -33.21
CA VAL A 263 -3.93 20.67 -33.62
C VAL A 263 -4.60 22.03 -33.37
N ALA A 264 -5.89 22.17 -33.68
CA ALA A 264 -6.64 23.40 -33.37
C ALA A 264 -6.69 23.70 -31.87
N ASP A 265 -6.94 22.67 -31.05
CA ASP A 265 -7.00 22.79 -29.59
C ASP A 265 -5.64 23.15 -29.01
N TYR A 266 -4.57 22.49 -29.46
CA TYR A 266 -3.21 22.81 -29.06
C TYR A 266 -2.87 24.29 -29.34
N LEU A 267 -3.10 24.74 -30.59
CA LEU A 267 -2.80 26.11 -30.98
C LEU A 267 -3.66 27.14 -30.24
N SER A 268 -4.93 26.82 -29.96
CA SER A 268 -5.81 27.68 -29.19
C SER A 268 -5.38 27.77 -27.72
N ASN A 269 -4.97 26.65 -27.12
CA ASN A 269 -4.64 26.61 -25.68
C ASN A 269 -3.25 27.16 -25.39
N ASN A 270 -2.27 26.90 -26.28
CA ASN A 270 -0.86 27.20 -26.02
C ASN A 270 -0.33 28.42 -26.79
N LEU A 271 -0.90 28.75 -27.95
CA LEU A 271 -0.49 29.92 -28.76
C LEU A 271 -1.56 31.00 -28.87
N ASP A 272 -2.69 30.88 -28.16
CA ASP A 272 -3.86 31.78 -28.25
C ASP A 272 -4.34 32.00 -29.71
N PHE A 273 -4.18 30.99 -30.56
CA PHE A 273 -4.56 31.06 -31.97
C PHE A 273 -5.94 30.43 -32.20
N GLN A 274 -6.93 31.28 -32.48
CA GLN A 274 -8.24 30.87 -32.97
C GLN A 274 -8.51 31.50 -34.35
N PRO A 275 -8.83 30.70 -35.39
CA PRO A 275 -9.09 31.23 -36.71
C PRO A 275 -10.24 32.25 -36.73
N ALA A 276 -9.94 33.50 -37.11
CA ALA A 276 -10.92 34.57 -37.23
C ALA A 276 -11.49 34.72 -38.66
N SER A 277 -10.94 33.98 -39.64
CA SER A 277 -11.34 34.04 -41.03
C SER A 277 -11.27 32.68 -41.73
N ASP A 278 -12.01 32.50 -42.83
CA ASP A 278 -11.95 31.30 -43.68
C ASP A 278 -10.51 31.01 -44.17
N ARG A 279 -9.71 32.06 -44.36
CA ARG A 279 -8.31 31.94 -44.78
C ARG A 279 -7.45 31.35 -43.67
N GLU A 280 -7.60 31.82 -42.44
CA GLU A 280 -6.89 31.29 -41.26
C GLU A 280 -7.33 29.86 -40.97
N GLN A 281 -8.62 29.55 -41.11
CA GLN A 281 -9.12 28.18 -40.99
C GLN A 281 -8.50 27.26 -42.05
N ALA A 282 -8.33 27.77 -43.27
CA ALA A 282 -7.64 27.02 -44.33
C ALA A 282 -6.14 26.81 -44.03
N ASN A 283 -5.47 27.78 -43.40
CA ASN A 283 -4.07 27.64 -42.97
C ASN A 283 -3.92 26.56 -41.89
N LEU A 284 -4.78 26.61 -40.86
CA LEU A 284 -4.85 25.59 -39.81
C LEU A 284 -5.09 24.19 -40.39
N ASN A 285 -6.10 24.06 -41.26
CA ASN A 285 -6.42 22.78 -41.89
C ASN A 285 -5.25 22.27 -42.75
N ALA A 286 -4.52 23.15 -43.44
CA ALA A 286 -3.36 22.77 -44.24
C ALA A 286 -2.21 22.26 -43.38
N LEU A 287 -1.95 22.90 -42.22
CA LEU A 287 -0.94 22.44 -41.26
C LEU A 287 -1.31 21.06 -40.70
N ALA A 288 -2.56 20.90 -40.23
CA ALA A 288 -3.04 19.63 -39.67
C ALA A 288 -3.06 18.50 -40.72
N ASP A 289 -3.47 18.79 -41.96
CA ASP A 289 -3.45 17.80 -43.04
C ASP A 289 -2.02 17.35 -43.37
N ALA A 290 -1.03 18.26 -43.30
CA ALA A 290 0.36 17.90 -43.52
C ALA A 290 0.94 17.03 -42.39
N ILE A 291 0.52 17.26 -41.13
CA ILE A 291 0.83 16.36 -40.01
C ILE A 291 0.21 14.99 -40.26
N PHE A 292 -1.07 14.93 -40.64
CA PHE A 292 -1.77 13.68 -40.94
C PHE A 292 -1.10 12.89 -42.07
N ASP A 293 -0.68 13.56 -43.15
CA ASP A 293 0.06 12.92 -44.23
C ASP A 293 1.46 12.43 -43.78
N ALA A 294 2.16 13.20 -42.95
CA ALA A 294 3.47 12.80 -42.38
C ALA A 294 3.36 11.58 -41.43
N LEU A 295 2.20 11.40 -40.80
CA LEU A 295 1.85 10.21 -40.01
C LEU A 295 1.45 9.00 -40.86
N ASN A 296 1.61 9.06 -42.19
CA ASN A 296 1.09 8.06 -43.13
C ASN A 296 -0.42 7.82 -42.97
N GLN A 297 -1.16 8.87 -42.60
CA GLN A 297 -2.61 8.83 -42.39
C GLN A 297 -3.07 7.94 -41.22
N ARG A 298 -2.15 7.65 -40.29
CA ARG A 298 -2.46 7.00 -39.01
C ARG A 298 -3.37 7.90 -38.16
N GLY A 299 -4.36 7.30 -37.52
CA GLY A 299 -5.25 7.99 -36.58
C GLY A 299 -4.61 8.21 -35.21
N LEU A 300 -4.99 9.32 -34.57
CA LEU A 300 -4.72 9.59 -33.17
C LEU A 300 -5.97 10.22 -32.54
N PRO A 301 -6.30 9.94 -31.28
CA PRO A 301 -7.35 10.66 -30.57
C PRO A 301 -7.00 12.15 -30.45
N ALA A 302 -8.02 13.01 -30.58
CA ALA A 302 -7.84 14.46 -30.64
C ALA A 302 -7.23 15.06 -29.34
N ASP A 303 -7.41 14.39 -28.21
CA ASP A 303 -6.95 14.78 -26.87
C ASP A 303 -5.82 13.87 -26.35
N SER A 304 -5.24 13.02 -27.20
CA SER A 304 -4.15 12.12 -26.81
C SER A 304 -2.84 12.86 -26.52
N ALA A 305 -2.03 12.28 -25.63
CA ALA A 305 -0.68 12.78 -25.38
C ALA A 305 0.21 12.70 -26.63
N ALA A 306 0.05 11.66 -27.47
CA ALA A 306 0.72 11.56 -28.76
C ALA A 306 0.47 12.79 -29.64
N LEU A 307 -0.79 13.22 -29.78
CA LEU A 307 -1.12 14.37 -30.61
C LEU A 307 -0.60 15.69 -30.00
N LEU A 308 -0.60 15.81 -28.67
CA LEU A 308 0.03 16.92 -27.97
C LEU A 308 1.54 16.97 -28.25
N ASN A 309 2.26 15.86 -28.06
CA ASN A 309 3.69 15.73 -28.34
C ASN A 309 4.02 16.10 -29.80
N ILE A 310 3.21 15.61 -30.74
CA ILE A 310 3.35 15.91 -32.18
C ILE A 310 3.13 17.39 -32.47
N ALA A 311 2.05 17.98 -31.97
CA ALA A 311 1.73 19.38 -32.22
C ALA A 311 2.82 20.29 -31.63
N ARG A 312 3.29 19.99 -30.42
CA ARG A 312 4.43 20.67 -29.77
C ARG A 312 5.69 20.56 -30.59
N TYR A 313 6.12 19.34 -30.93
CA TYR A 313 7.32 19.11 -31.74
C TYR A 313 7.26 19.89 -33.06
N VAL A 314 6.15 19.84 -33.80
CA VAL A 314 5.99 20.56 -35.07
C VAL A 314 6.07 22.07 -34.88
N VAL A 315 5.45 22.61 -33.83
CA VAL A 315 5.50 24.04 -33.53
C VAL A 315 6.93 24.49 -33.19
N VAL A 316 7.63 23.74 -32.34
CA VAL A 316 8.97 24.09 -31.88
C VAL A 316 10.01 23.97 -33.00
N ILE A 317 10.09 22.81 -33.66
CA ILE A 317 11.13 22.54 -34.68
C ILE A 317 11.00 23.46 -35.90
N ASN A 318 9.79 23.95 -36.19
CA ASN A 318 9.52 24.86 -37.29
C ASN A 318 9.38 26.33 -36.85
N ALA A 319 9.59 26.65 -35.57
CA ALA A 319 9.44 27.99 -34.99
C ALA A 319 8.11 28.67 -35.37
N LEU A 320 6.99 27.93 -35.29
CA LEU A 320 5.67 28.44 -35.63
C LEU A 320 5.12 29.35 -34.52
N SER A 321 4.51 30.46 -34.93
CA SER A 321 3.79 31.41 -34.05
C SER A 321 2.37 31.62 -34.56
N ALA A 322 1.49 32.12 -33.68
CA ALA A 322 0.12 32.50 -34.07
C ALA A 322 0.11 33.49 -35.24
N GLU A 323 1.03 34.47 -35.26
CA GLU A 323 1.15 35.44 -36.34
C GLU A 323 1.60 34.78 -37.66
N ALA A 324 2.52 33.82 -37.59
CA ALA A 324 2.98 33.10 -38.78
C ALA A 324 1.84 32.29 -39.40
N ILE A 325 1.04 31.60 -38.58
CA ILE A 325 -0.09 30.80 -39.04
C ILE A 325 -1.23 31.68 -39.56
N ALA A 326 -1.46 32.85 -38.95
CA ALA A 326 -2.47 33.81 -39.37
C ALA A 326 -2.12 34.53 -40.69
N ALA A 327 -0.86 34.48 -41.13
CA ALA A 327 -0.39 35.23 -42.29
C ALA A 327 -1.13 34.84 -43.59
N SER A 328 -1.47 35.85 -44.39
CA SER A 328 -2.23 35.65 -45.64
C SER A 328 -1.47 34.79 -46.67
N ASP A 329 -0.16 34.75 -46.58
CA ASP A 329 0.80 34.01 -47.41
C ASP A 329 1.42 32.80 -46.70
N PHE A 330 0.84 32.36 -45.58
CA PHE A 330 1.28 31.15 -44.88
C PHE A 330 1.41 29.96 -45.83
N THR A 331 2.54 29.26 -45.70
CA THR A 331 2.82 27.99 -46.36
C THR A 331 3.31 27.00 -45.30
N VAL A 332 2.80 25.77 -45.34
CA VAL A 332 3.25 24.71 -44.42
C VAL A 332 4.76 24.49 -44.61
N PRO A 333 5.55 24.47 -43.52
CA PRO A 333 6.99 24.16 -43.58
C PRO A 333 7.27 22.82 -44.25
N GLN A 334 8.41 22.72 -44.97
CA GLN A 334 8.84 21.51 -45.67
C GLN A 334 10.36 21.30 -45.53
N PRO A 335 10.82 20.14 -45.05
CA PRO A 335 10.03 19.06 -44.45
C PRO A 335 9.37 19.52 -43.13
N ILE A 336 8.12 19.10 -42.88
CA ILE A 336 7.42 19.41 -41.60
C ILE A 336 8.02 18.62 -40.44
N ASP A 337 8.55 17.44 -40.73
CA ASP A 337 9.23 16.53 -39.82
C ASP A 337 10.63 16.22 -40.38
N PRO A 338 11.61 17.12 -40.16
CA PRO A 338 12.97 16.95 -40.67
C PRO A 338 13.68 15.70 -40.12
N GLU A 339 13.29 15.26 -38.92
CA GLU A 339 13.94 14.17 -38.18
C GLU A 339 13.20 12.83 -38.27
N ASN A 340 12.03 12.80 -38.92
CA ASN A 340 11.15 11.64 -39.03
C ASN A 340 10.73 11.08 -37.65
N LEU A 341 10.44 11.99 -36.70
CA LEU A 341 10.03 11.67 -35.33
C LEU A 341 8.52 11.50 -35.18
N LEU A 342 7.69 12.05 -36.07
CA LEU A 342 6.23 11.99 -35.93
C LEU A 342 5.68 10.56 -35.80
N PRO A 343 6.16 9.56 -36.56
CA PRO A 343 5.71 8.17 -36.37
C PRO A 343 6.05 7.60 -35.00
N LEU A 344 7.17 8.00 -34.40
CA LEU A 344 7.58 7.55 -33.06
C LEU A 344 6.74 8.24 -31.98
N LEU A 345 6.50 9.55 -32.11
CA LEU A 345 5.64 10.29 -31.20
C LEU A 345 4.18 9.80 -31.24
N ALA A 346 3.72 9.29 -32.38
CA ALA A 346 2.40 8.68 -32.53
C ALA A 346 2.21 7.40 -31.68
N ASP A 347 3.30 6.74 -31.29
CA ASP A 347 3.27 5.56 -30.42
C ASP A 347 3.27 5.92 -28.92
N THR A 348 3.52 7.17 -28.55
CA THR A 348 3.57 7.62 -27.14
C THR A 348 2.18 7.63 -26.50
N GLU A 349 2.10 7.20 -25.24
CA GLU A 349 0.84 7.16 -24.46
C GLU A 349 0.74 8.30 -23.44
N VAL A 350 1.86 8.96 -23.16
CA VAL A 350 2.04 10.02 -22.16
C VAL A 350 2.78 11.21 -22.77
N VAL A 351 2.75 12.34 -22.08
CA VAL A 351 3.53 13.52 -22.45
C VAL A 351 5.01 13.13 -22.37
N ASP A 352 5.75 13.41 -23.44
CA ASP A 352 7.19 13.15 -23.46
C ASP A 352 7.90 14.32 -22.78
N SER A 353 8.44 14.08 -21.58
CA SER A 353 9.10 15.14 -20.80
C SER A 353 10.40 15.66 -21.42
N THR A 354 10.94 14.96 -22.42
CA THR A 354 12.16 15.35 -23.13
C THR A 354 11.92 16.30 -24.30
N LEU A 355 10.65 16.47 -24.71
CA LEU A 355 10.29 17.44 -25.75
C LEU A 355 10.24 18.86 -25.17
N PRO A 356 10.94 19.83 -25.79
CA PRO A 356 10.91 21.21 -25.33
C PRO A 356 9.49 21.78 -25.41
N LEU A 357 9.07 22.42 -24.33
CA LEU A 357 7.87 23.23 -24.25
C LEU A 357 7.93 24.35 -25.29
N ALA A 358 6.79 24.63 -25.92
CA ALA A 358 6.68 25.79 -26.81
C ALA A 358 6.65 27.09 -26.00
N VAL A 359 6.98 28.21 -26.65
CA VAL A 359 6.83 29.54 -26.04
C VAL A 359 5.37 29.75 -25.62
N GLY A 360 5.14 30.03 -24.33
CA GLY A 360 3.83 30.13 -23.70
C GLY A 360 3.40 28.89 -22.92
N GLU A 361 4.12 27.77 -23.03
CA GLU A 361 3.88 26.54 -22.25
C GLU A 361 4.80 26.43 -21.01
N GLU A 362 5.71 27.38 -20.77
CA GLU A 362 6.62 27.35 -19.63
C GLU A 362 5.83 27.27 -18.31
N LEU A 363 6.22 26.35 -17.42
CA LEU A 363 5.42 26.01 -16.25
C LEU A 363 5.41 27.13 -15.19
N GLY A 364 6.51 27.89 -15.07
CA GLY A 364 6.65 28.95 -14.07
C GLY A 364 6.24 28.46 -12.67
N ASP A 365 5.54 29.28 -11.89
CA ASP A 365 5.03 28.90 -10.55
C ASP A 365 3.58 28.39 -10.59
N ASP A 366 3.05 28.04 -11.78
CA ASP A 366 1.68 27.55 -11.90
C ASP A 366 1.59 26.11 -11.38
N ASN A 367 1.15 25.98 -10.13
CA ASN A 367 0.98 24.69 -9.48
C ASN A 367 0.06 23.74 -10.26
N ALA A 368 -0.98 24.23 -10.94
CA ALA A 368 -1.88 23.37 -11.70
C ALA A 368 -1.18 22.85 -12.97
N ALA A 369 -0.44 23.72 -13.66
CA ALA A 369 0.33 23.34 -14.84
C ALA A 369 1.44 22.33 -14.51
N ARG A 370 2.20 22.55 -13.43
CA ARG A 370 3.25 21.62 -12.96
C ARG A 370 2.69 20.24 -12.65
N VAL A 371 1.61 20.19 -11.87
CA VAL A 371 0.90 18.94 -11.54
C VAL A 371 0.40 18.23 -12.80
N GLU A 372 -0.28 18.95 -13.69
CA GLU A 372 -0.84 18.36 -14.90
C GLU A 372 0.27 17.80 -15.80
N TYR A 373 1.36 18.53 -15.97
CA TYR A 373 2.50 18.09 -16.76
C TYR A 373 3.14 16.83 -16.19
N PHE A 374 3.51 16.84 -14.91
CA PHE A 374 4.21 15.74 -14.25
C PHE A 374 3.42 14.43 -14.25
N PHE A 375 2.13 14.46 -13.91
CA PHE A 375 1.34 13.24 -13.82
C PHE A 375 0.85 12.69 -15.17
N ARG A 376 0.84 13.54 -16.20
CA ARG A 376 0.53 13.12 -17.58
C ARG A 376 1.77 12.72 -18.38
N SER A 377 2.98 12.92 -17.84
CA SER A 377 4.22 12.58 -18.53
C SER A 377 4.76 11.20 -18.20
N ASP A 378 5.81 10.81 -18.90
CA ASP A 378 6.62 9.62 -18.65
C ASP A 378 7.34 9.61 -17.28
N LEU A 379 7.32 10.75 -16.56
CA LEU A 379 7.85 10.88 -15.20
C LEU A 379 6.89 10.34 -14.13
N SER A 380 5.60 10.28 -14.44
CA SER A 380 4.56 9.85 -13.51
C SER A 380 4.89 8.48 -12.91
N PRO A 381 5.09 8.36 -11.59
CA PRO A 381 5.41 7.08 -10.98
C PRO A 381 4.30 6.05 -11.17
N TYR A 382 3.05 6.51 -11.27
CA TYR A 382 1.89 5.66 -11.47
C TYR A 382 1.85 5.05 -12.88
N TYR A 383 2.21 5.85 -13.89
CA TYR A 383 2.38 5.35 -15.24
C TYR A 383 3.54 4.35 -15.30
N ARG A 384 4.71 4.71 -14.76
CA ARG A 384 5.89 3.82 -14.72
C ARG A 384 5.59 2.51 -14.01
N ALA A 385 4.86 2.54 -12.89
CA ALA A 385 4.43 1.35 -12.16
C ALA A 385 3.54 0.43 -13.00
N ALA A 386 2.57 0.99 -13.73
CA ALA A 386 1.66 0.21 -14.58
C ALA A 386 2.39 -0.45 -15.75
N ARG A 387 3.31 0.27 -16.40
CA ARG A 387 4.09 -0.20 -17.57
C ARG A 387 4.98 -1.41 -17.28
N LEU A 388 5.39 -1.62 -16.03
CA LEU A 388 6.14 -2.82 -15.63
C LEU A 388 5.37 -4.13 -15.90
N PHE A 389 4.06 -4.05 -16.07
CA PHE A 389 3.16 -5.19 -16.26
C PHE A 389 2.56 -5.28 -17.65
N ASP A 390 3.08 -4.53 -18.62
CA ASP A 390 2.66 -4.67 -20.01
C ASP A 390 2.79 -6.12 -20.47
N GLY A 391 1.68 -6.69 -20.96
CA GLY A 391 1.63 -8.08 -21.40
C GLY A 391 1.63 -9.13 -20.27
N VAL A 392 1.52 -8.73 -19.00
CA VAL A 392 1.33 -9.64 -17.86
C VAL A 392 -0.16 -9.89 -17.63
N MET A 393 -0.58 -11.15 -17.75
CA MET A 393 -2.00 -11.57 -17.67
C MET A 393 -2.41 -12.14 -16.31
N ASP A 394 -1.58 -11.99 -15.27
CA ASP A 394 -1.82 -12.56 -13.94
C ASP A 394 -2.42 -11.48 -13.02
N ASP A 395 -3.73 -11.56 -12.80
CA ASP A 395 -4.49 -10.65 -11.93
C ASP A 395 -4.07 -10.77 -10.46
N GLN A 396 -3.61 -11.95 -10.02
CA GLN A 396 -3.07 -12.13 -8.67
C GLN A 396 -1.78 -11.32 -8.43
N VAL A 397 -1.08 -10.94 -9.50
CA VAL A 397 0.12 -10.10 -9.42
C VAL A 397 -0.20 -8.63 -9.73
N THR A 398 -1.07 -8.38 -10.72
CA THR A 398 -1.33 -7.01 -11.21
C THR A 398 -2.34 -6.25 -10.36
N ASP A 399 -3.38 -6.89 -9.82
CA ASP A 399 -4.38 -6.21 -9.00
C ASP A 399 -3.80 -5.55 -7.73
N PRO A 400 -2.95 -6.22 -6.92
CA PRO A 400 -2.30 -5.58 -5.76
C PRO A 400 -1.45 -4.37 -6.13
N VAL A 401 -0.84 -4.39 -7.33
CA VAL A 401 -0.06 -3.27 -7.86
C VAL A 401 -0.99 -2.11 -8.22
N TYR A 402 -2.08 -2.38 -8.93
CA TYR A 402 -3.07 -1.34 -9.24
C TYR A 402 -3.73 -0.76 -7.99
N VAL A 403 -3.98 -1.56 -6.95
CA VAL A 403 -4.43 -1.06 -5.63
C VAL A 403 -3.41 -0.08 -5.04
N SER A 404 -2.12 -0.38 -5.15
CA SER A 404 -1.05 0.52 -4.69
C SER A 404 -1.02 1.81 -5.52
N VAL A 405 -1.19 1.73 -6.84
CA VAL A 405 -1.27 2.88 -7.74
C VAL A 405 -2.51 3.74 -7.43
N VAL A 406 -3.66 3.13 -7.18
CA VAL A 406 -4.90 3.80 -6.77
C VAL A 406 -4.67 4.59 -5.49
N ARG A 407 -4.06 3.97 -4.48
CA ARG A 407 -3.70 4.66 -3.23
C ARG A 407 -2.76 5.84 -3.51
N GLY A 408 -1.70 5.64 -4.29
CA GLY A 408 -0.76 6.71 -4.64
C GLY A 408 -1.44 7.89 -5.34
N LEU A 409 -2.29 7.61 -6.35
CA LEU A 409 -3.10 8.64 -7.01
C LEU A 409 -3.97 9.39 -6.02
N ALA A 410 -4.62 8.69 -5.10
CA ALA A 410 -5.44 9.32 -4.07
C ALA A 410 -4.60 10.19 -3.11
N ASP A 411 -3.45 9.70 -2.66
CA ASP A 411 -2.50 10.43 -1.80
C ASP A 411 -2.00 11.71 -2.49
N ALA A 412 -1.79 11.64 -3.81
CA ALA A 412 -1.45 12.77 -4.66
C ALA A 412 -2.65 13.67 -5.01
N GLY A 413 -3.84 13.43 -4.44
CA GLY A 413 -5.03 14.26 -4.61
C GLY A 413 -5.89 13.97 -5.85
N PHE A 414 -5.56 12.96 -6.66
CA PHE A 414 -6.29 12.59 -7.88
C PHE A 414 -7.40 11.56 -7.63
N ILE A 415 -8.36 11.92 -6.77
CA ILE A 415 -9.43 11.00 -6.33
C ILE A 415 -10.21 10.42 -7.52
N ASP A 416 -10.66 11.24 -8.46
CA ASP A 416 -11.43 10.78 -9.62
C ASP A 416 -10.65 9.77 -10.48
N GLN A 417 -9.34 9.98 -10.64
CA GLN A 417 -8.49 9.07 -11.41
C GLN A 417 -8.21 7.79 -10.63
N ALA A 418 -8.04 7.88 -9.31
CA ALA A 418 -7.88 6.74 -8.43
C ALA A 418 -9.13 5.84 -8.46
N GLU A 419 -10.32 6.42 -8.32
CA GLU A 419 -11.58 5.67 -8.42
C GLU A 419 -11.77 5.05 -9.81
N LEU A 420 -11.45 5.79 -10.88
CA LEU A 420 -11.50 5.26 -12.24
C LEU A 420 -10.58 4.04 -12.36
N MET A 421 -9.30 4.18 -11.97
CA MET A 421 -8.31 3.10 -12.01
C MET A 421 -8.76 1.87 -11.21
N ALA A 422 -9.33 2.08 -10.01
CA ALA A 422 -9.88 1.00 -9.18
C ALA A 422 -11.01 0.24 -9.89
N GLN A 423 -11.85 0.93 -10.66
CA GLN A 423 -12.94 0.29 -11.40
C GLN A 423 -12.45 -0.42 -12.66
N THR A 424 -11.46 0.16 -13.34
CA THR A 424 -11.11 -0.18 -14.73
C THR A 424 -9.92 -1.13 -14.86
N SER A 425 -8.98 -1.08 -13.92
CA SER A 425 -7.69 -1.77 -14.04
C SER A 425 -7.49 -2.83 -12.95
N VAL A 426 -8.26 -2.78 -11.88
CA VAL A 426 -8.34 -3.87 -10.88
C VAL A 426 -9.42 -4.85 -11.31
N PHE A 427 -9.09 -6.13 -11.47
CA PHE A 427 -9.99 -7.11 -12.06
C PHE A 427 -10.85 -7.87 -11.04
N GLN A 428 -10.27 -8.31 -9.92
CA GLN A 428 -10.97 -9.10 -8.91
C GLN A 428 -11.77 -8.21 -7.95
N SER A 429 -13.00 -8.62 -7.63
CA SER A 429 -13.88 -7.83 -6.75
C SER A 429 -13.33 -7.66 -5.33
N SER A 430 -12.58 -8.62 -4.79
CA SER A 430 -11.89 -8.46 -3.50
C SER A 430 -10.88 -7.30 -3.54
N TRP A 431 -10.04 -7.26 -4.58
CA TRP A 431 -9.06 -6.19 -4.76
C TRP A 431 -9.71 -4.85 -5.11
N LYS A 432 -10.85 -4.82 -5.83
CA LYS A 432 -11.65 -3.58 -5.97
C LYS A 432 -12.12 -3.07 -4.61
N GLY A 433 -12.58 -3.98 -3.75
CA GLY A 433 -12.92 -3.67 -2.37
C GLY A 433 -11.76 -3.00 -1.62
N GLU A 434 -10.57 -3.58 -1.70
CA GLU A 434 -9.36 -3.02 -1.09
C GLU A 434 -8.96 -1.66 -1.69
N ALA A 435 -9.02 -1.51 -3.02
CA ALA A 435 -8.72 -0.25 -3.70
C ALA A 435 -9.61 0.90 -3.22
N PHE A 436 -10.92 0.67 -3.14
CA PHE A 436 -11.87 1.67 -2.64
C PHE A 436 -11.73 1.92 -1.14
N GLN A 437 -11.33 0.91 -0.36
CA GLN A 437 -11.01 1.12 1.05
C GLN A 437 -9.82 2.08 1.22
N GLU A 438 -8.75 1.89 0.44
CA GLU A 438 -7.59 2.78 0.45
C GLU A 438 -7.97 4.19 0.00
N VAL A 439 -8.78 4.37 -1.06
CA VAL A 439 -9.31 5.69 -1.45
C VAL A 439 -10.05 6.36 -0.29
N GLY A 440 -10.94 5.64 0.39
CA GLY A 440 -11.70 6.19 1.51
C GLY A 440 -10.82 6.58 2.70
N ARG A 441 -9.75 5.82 3.00
CA ARG A 441 -8.78 6.19 4.05
C ARG A 441 -8.04 7.48 3.72
N VAL A 442 -7.64 7.64 2.47
CA VAL A 442 -6.96 8.86 2.02
C VAL A 442 -7.91 10.06 2.09
N LEU A 443 -9.16 9.90 1.65
CA LEU A 443 -10.19 10.94 1.76
C LEU A 443 -10.47 11.33 3.21
N GLU A 444 -10.54 10.36 4.12
CA GLU A 444 -10.74 10.62 5.54
C GLU A 444 -9.55 11.39 6.14
N GLY A 445 -8.32 11.00 5.82
CA GLY A 445 -7.11 11.72 6.23
C GLY A 445 -7.02 13.15 5.68
N GLN A 446 -7.70 13.43 4.56
CA GLN A 446 -7.87 14.78 3.98
C GLN A 446 -9.08 15.54 4.58
N GLY A 447 -9.80 14.96 5.55
CA GLY A 447 -10.98 15.55 6.18
C GLY A 447 -12.26 15.50 5.32
N LYS A 448 -12.28 14.72 4.23
CA LYS A 448 -13.44 14.55 3.31
C LYS A 448 -14.28 13.33 3.70
N THR A 449 -14.86 13.38 4.90
CA THR A 449 -15.54 12.22 5.50
C THR A 449 -16.75 11.72 4.70
N GLU A 450 -17.52 12.61 4.06
CA GLU A 450 -18.68 12.19 3.26
C GLU A 450 -18.25 11.36 2.05
N ASP A 451 -17.26 11.84 1.29
CA ASP A 451 -16.68 11.12 0.14
C ASP A 451 -16.02 9.81 0.57
N ALA A 452 -15.36 9.79 1.74
CA ALA A 452 -14.75 8.58 2.29
C ALA A 452 -15.79 7.47 2.54
N ILE A 453 -16.99 7.82 3.02
CA ILE A 453 -18.09 6.88 3.23
C ILE A 453 -18.58 6.31 1.92
N GLU A 454 -18.71 7.13 0.88
CA GLU A 454 -19.13 6.67 -0.45
C GLU A 454 -18.11 5.66 -1.02
N ALA A 455 -16.82 5.93 -0.88
CA ALA A 455 -15.77 4.99 -1.25
C ALA A 455 -15.84 3.69 -0.44
N TRP A 456 -16.03 3.77 0.88
CA TRP A 456 -16.17 2.58 1.73
C TRP A 456 -17.45 1.78 1.46
N ASP A 457 -18.56 2.44 1.10
CA ASP A 457 -19.79 1.75 0.69
C ASP A 457 -19.55 0.94 -0.59
N LYS A 458 -18.84 1.51 -1.57
CA LYS A 458 -18.39 0.78 -2.77
C LYS A 458 -17.45 -0.38 -2.39
N ALA A 459 -16.53 -0.15 -1.45
CA ALA A 459 -15.61 -1.19 -0.97
C ALA A 459 -16.38 -2.40 -0.39
N LEU A 460 -17.35 -2.12 0.48
CA LEU A 460 -18.23 -3.13 1.07
C LEU A 460 -19.04 -3.87 0.01
N GLU A 461 -19.57 -3.15 -0.99
CA GLU A 461 -20.32 -3.75 -2.09
C GLU A 461 -19.47 -4.75 -2.88
N PHE A 462 -18.29 -4.35 -3.36
CA PHE A 462 -17.41 -5.22 -4.14
C PHE A 462 -16.95 -6.45 -3.36
N TYR A 463 -16.61 -6.28 -2.08
CA TYR A 463 -16.15 -7.40 -1.26
C TYR A 463 -17.28 -8.37 -0.90
N ASN A 464 -18.51 -7.87 -0.69
CA ASN A 464 -19.69 -8.71 -0.51
C ASN A 464 -20.01 -9.52 -1.78
N GLN A 465 -19.84 -8.92 -2.97
CA GLN A 465 -19.99 -9.65 -4.23
C GLN A 465 -18.97 -10.80 -4.33
N TYR A 466 -17.72 -10.56 -3.93
CA TYR A 466 -16.69 -11.59 -3.86
C TYR A 466 -17.06 -12.75 -2.91
N LEU A 467 -17.46 -12.44 -1.66
CA LEU A 467 -17.78 -13.48 -0.68
C LEU A 467 -19.01 -14.34 -1.06
N LYS A 468 -19.97 -13.77 -1.77
CA LYS A 468 -21.17 -14.48 -2.24
C LYS A 468 -20.84 -15.65 -3.18
N VAL A 469 -19.72 -15.58 -3.90
CA VAL A 469 -19.27 -16.65 -4.80
C VAL A 469 -18.57 -17.79 -4.03
N LEU A 470 -18.15 -17.55 -2.78
CA LEU A 470 -17.42 -18.50 -1.93
C LEU A 470 -18.33 -19.20 -0.90
N GLU A 471 -19.60 -19.41 -1.20
CA GLU A 471 -20.54 -20.09 -0.30
C GLU A 471 -20.34 -21.62 -0.26
N ASP A 472 -20.53 -22.23 0.92
CA ASP A 472 -20.58 -23.69 1.07
C ASP A 472 -21.91 -24.29 0.52
N GLU A 473 -22.05 -25.62 0.55
CA GLU A 473 -23.25 -26.33 0.06
C GLU A 473 -24.58 -25.88 0.71
N ASN A 474 -24.53 -25.09 1.79
CA ASN A 474 -25.68 -24.56 2.52
C ASN A 474 -25.89 -23.05 2.34
N GLY A 475 -25.11 -22.38 1.46
CA GLY A 475 -25.19 -20.94 1.23
C GLY A 475 -24.51 -20.09 2.31
N VAL A 476 -23.52 -20.65 3.02
CA VAL A 476 -22.75 -19.92 4.04
C VAL A 476 -21.42 -19.46 3.46
N PRO A 477 -21.09 -18.16 3.44
CA PRO A 477 -19.80 -17.67 2.95
C PRO A 477 -18.63 -18.31 3.69
N LEU A 478 -17.62 -18.79 2.94
CA LEU A 478 -16.34 -19.23 3.50
C LEU A 478 -15.48 -17.99 3.80
N VAL A 479 -15.41 -17.62 5.08
CA VAL A 479 -14.61 -16.47 5.55
C VAL A 479 -13.21 -16.93 5.98
N SER A 480 -12.19 -16.45 5.28
CA SER A 480 -10.77 -16.60 5.62
C SER A 480 -10.31 -15.56 6.65
N ALA A 481 -9.04 -15.63 7.07
CA ALA A 481 -8.46 -14.63 7.96
C ALA A 481 -8.35 -13.25 7.27
N ASP A 482 -8.06 -13.23 5.97
CA ASP A 482 -7.87 -12.02 5.19
C ASP A 482 -9.20 -11.30 4.99
N ASP A 483 -10.27 -12.07 4.72
CA ASP A 483 -11.64 -11.54 4.64
C ASP A 483 -12.04 -10.87 5.96
N ALA A 484 -11.81 -11.54 7.09
CA ALA A 484 -12.15 -10.98 8.39
C ALA A 484 -11.33 -9.72 8.71
N SER A 485 -10.06 -9.68 8.29
CA SER A 485 -9.21 -8.49 8.42
C SER A 485 -9.75 -7.32 7.60
N PHE A 486 -10.16 -7.56 6.35
CA PHE A 486 -10.81 -6.54 5.52
C PHE A 486 -12.05 -5.95 6.21
N TYR A 487 -13.01 -6.77 6.61
CA TYR A 487 -14.24 -6.27 7.25
C TYR A 487 -13.98 -5.57 8.59
N GLN A 488 -13.01 -6.04 9.38
CA GLN A 488 -12.64 -5.39 10.63
C GLN A 488 -12.05 -4.01 10.41
N THR A 489 -11.12 -3.90 9.47
CA THR A 489 -10.49 -2.62 9.16
C THR A 489 -11.52 -1.66 8.58
N LEU A 490 -12.40 -2.11 7.67
CA LEU A 490 -13.49 -1.30 7.11
C LEU A 490 -14.51 -0.86 8.17
N SER A 491 -14.86 -1.76 9.09
CA SER A 491 -15.71 -1.44 10.25
C SER A 491 -15.06 -0.37 11.14
N GLY A 492 -13.75 -0.46 11.36
CA GLY A 492 -12.98 0.55 12.08
C GLY A 492 -13.04 1.90 11.36
N ASP A 493 -12.74 1.89 10.06
CA ASP A 493 -12.77 3.05 9.18
C ASP A 493 -14.12 3.80 9.29
N TYR A 494 -15.26 3.11 9.16
CA TYR A 494 -16.59 3.72 9.33
C TYR A 494 -16.84 4.33 10.71
N ARG A 495 -16.39 3.68 11.78
CA ARG A 495 -16.64 4.16 13.15
C ARG A 495 -15.77 5.34 13.53
N ASN A 496 -14.53 5.34 13.06
CA ASN A 496 -13.63 6.47 13.18
C ASN A 496 -14.23 7.72 12.55
N ALA A 497 -14.86 7.57 11.39
CA ALA A 497 -15.64 8.62 10.74
C ALA A 497 -16.96 8.97 11.46
N GLY A 498 -17.37 8.23 12.50
CA GLY A 498 -18.60 8.49 13.28
C GLY A 498 -19.85 7.73 12.83
N PHE A 499 -19.72 6.63 12.07
CA PHE A 499 -20.83 5.86 11.47
C PHE A 499 -20.93 4.41 12.01
N PRO A 500 -21.27 4.21 13.29
CA PRO A 500 -21.29 2.87 13.91
C PRO A 500 -22.34 1.92 13.33
N GLN A 501 -23.42 2.43 12.74
CA GLN A 501 -24.43 1.59 12.08
C GLN A 501 -23.88 0.95 10.82
N LYS A 502 -23.19 1.72 9.96
CA LYS A 502 -22.53 1.21 8.75
C LYS A 502 -21.44 0.21 9.07
N ALA A 503 -20.68 0.46 10.13
CA ALA A 503 -19.70 -0.51 10.62
C ALA A 503 -20.32 -1.84 11.08
N ASP A 504 -21.48 -1.79 11.76
CA ASP A 504 -22.21 -3.01 12.11
C ASP A 504 -22.78 -3.74 10.89
N GLU A 505 -23.19 -3.00 9.86
CA GLU A 505 -23.62 -3.55 8.56
C GLU A 505 -22.45 -4.25 7.85
N ALA A 506 -21.27 -3.63 7.80
CA ALA A 506 -20.07 -4.22 7.21
C ALA A 506 -19.71 -5.58 7.85
N MET A 507 -19.83 -5.69 9.18
CA MET A 507 -19.51 -6.92 9.91
C MET A 507 -20.63 -7.98 9.87
N ALA A 508 -21.81 -7.69 9.32
CA ALA A 508 -22.98 -8.55 9.45
C ALA A 508 -22.77 -9.95 8.84
N GLY A 509 -22.13 -10.03 7.66
CA GLY A 509 -21.82 -11.30 6.98
C GLY A 509 -20.84 -12.16 7.77
N VAL A 510 -19.76 -11.56 8.27
CA VAL A 510 -18.75 -12.26 9.09
C VAL A 510 -19.35 -12.76 10.40
N ARG A 511 -20.18 -11.95 11.07
CA ARG A 511 -20.89 -12.37 12.29
C ARG A 511 -21.88 -13.50 12.02
N ALA A 512 -22.54 -13.51 10.87
CA ALA A 512 -23.41 -14.61 10.46
C ALA A 512 -22.62 -15.93 10.27
N TYR A 513 -21.43 -15.85 9.66
CA TYR A 513 -20.50 -16.99 9.57
C TYR A 513 -20.07 -17.49 10.96
N ILE A 514 -19.59 -16.61 11.84
CA ILE A 514 -19.20 -16.98 13.21
C ILE A 514 -20.34 -17.69 13.95
N LYS A 515 -21.56 -17.16 13.79
CA LYS A 515 -22.76 -17.75 14.39
C LYS A 515 -23.09 -19.14 13.83
N SER A 516 -22.85 -19.40 12.54
CA SER A 516 -23.09 -20.71 11.93
C SER A 516 -22.13 -21.79 12.46
N GLN A 517 -20.92 -21.39 12.85
CA GLN A 517 -19.90 -22.28 13.42
C GLN A 517 -20.13 -22.60 14.90
N LYS A 518 -20.96 -21.81 15.59
CA LYS A 518 -21.21 -21.94 17.03
C LYS A 518 -21.79 -23.31 17.37
N GLY A 519 -21.10 -24.04 18.25
CA GLY A 519 -21.51 -25.35 18.73
C GLY A 519 -21.10 -26.53 17.84
N GLN A 520 -20.49 -26.27 16.69
CA GLN A 520 -19.84 -27.29 15.86
C GLN A 520 -18.41 -27.54 16.35
N PRO A 521 -17.83 -28.74 16.17
CA PRO A 521 -16.41 -28.95 16.38
C PRO A 521 -15.60 -27.95 15.55
N TYR A 522 -14.73 -27.16 16.20
CA TYR A 522 -14.02 -26.11 15.46
C TYR A 522 -13.04 -26.72 14.45
N THR A 523 -13.09 -26.23 13.22
CA THR A 523 -12.23 -26.66 12.12
C THR A 523 -10.87 -25.99 12.22
N THR A 524 -9.89 -26.51 11.47
CA THR A 524 -8.59 -25.84 11.32
C THR A 524 -8.74 -24.44 10.71
N ALA A 525 -9.72 -24.24 9.81
CA ALA A 525 -10.00 -22.92 9.23
C ALA A 525 -10.48 -21.92 10.29
N TYR A 526 -11.44 -22.32 11.14
CA TYR A 526 -11.91 -21.45 12.23
C TYR A 526 -10.83 -21.15 13.27
N ALA A 527 -9.95 -22.11 13.55
CA ALA A 527 -8.81 -21.87 14.45
C ALA A 527 -7.84 -20.83 13.87
N ARG A 528 -7.56 -20.87 12.56
CA ARG A 528 -6.73 -19.88 11.87
C ARG A 528 -7.37 -18.51 11.88
N LEU A 529 -8.69 -18.43 11.65
CA LEU A 529 -9.47 -17.21 11.78
C LEU A 529 -9.31 -16.59 13.19
N ALA A 530 -9.49 -17.39 14.24
CA ALA A 530 -9.36 -16.92 15.62
C ALA A 530 -7.96 -16.37 15.93
N VAL A 531 -6.90 -17.03 15.47
CA VAL A 531 -5.52 -16.55 15.65
C VAL A 531 -5.27 -15.26 14.86
N GLY A 532 -5.70 -15.19 13.60
CA GLY A 532 -5.55 -13.99 12.77
C GLY A 532 -6.26 -12.77 13.38
N VAL A 533 -7.51 -12.96 13.80
CA VAL A 533 -8.31 -11.94 14.49
C VAL A 533 -7.67 -11.51 15.81
N GLY A 534 -7.11 -12.46 16.58
CA GLY A 534 -6.42 -12.18 17.84
C GLY A 534 -5.17 -11.33 17.66
N ASN A 535 -4.33 -11.65 16.67
CA ASN A 535 -3.14 -10.88 16.35
C ASN A 535 -3.48 -9.44 15.91
N ASN A 536 -4.55 -9.27 15.14
CA ASN A 536 -5.01 -7.93 14.74
C ASN A 536 -5.50 -7.12 15.97
N ALA A 537 -6.29 -7.76 16.86
CA ALA A 537 -6.74 -7.11 18.09
C ALA A 537 -5.57 -6.71 19.00
N GLU A 538 -4.53 -7.54 19.11
CA GLU A 538 -3.32 -7.22 19.87
C GLU A 538 -2.63 -5.96 19.32
N ALA A 539 -2.42 -5.90 18.01
CA ALA A 539 -1.76 -4.76 17.36
C ALA A 539 -2.50 -3.44 17.65
N LEU A 540 -3.83 -3.45 17.51
CA LEU A 540 -4.67 -2.28 17.76
C LEU A 540 -4.72 -1.89 19.24
N VAL A 541 -4.75 -2.85 20.16
CA VAL A 541 -4.68 -2.59 21.61
C VAL A 541 -3.34 -1.95 21.99
N LEU A 542 -2.23 -2.43 21.44
CA LEU A 542 -0.91 -1.85 21.69
C LEU A 542 -0.81 -0.42 21.13
N GLU A 543 -1.37 -0.16 19.95
CA GLU A 543 -1.47 1.19 19.37
C GLU A 543 -2.31 2.12 20.28
N ALA A 544 -3.48 1.67 20.71
CA ALA A 544 -4.35 2.43 21.61
C ALA A 544 -3.65 2.79 22.93
N ILE A 545 -2.92 1.83 23.51
CA ILE A 545 -2.13 2.06 24.73
C ILE A 545 -1.03 3.09 24.48
N GLY A 546 -0.31 2.96 23.36
CA GLY A 546 0.75 3.90 22.95
C GLY A 546 0.24 5.33 22.77
N ASN A 547 -1.00 5.48 22.29
CA ASN A 547 -1.67 6.77 22.06
C ASN A 547 -2.47 7.26 23.29
N GLY A 548 -2.24 6.69 24.48
CA GLY A 548 -2.85 7.16 25.72
C GLY A 548 -4.28 6.69 25.99
N SER A 549 -4.77 5.70 25.23
CA SER A 549 -6.09 5.06 25.41
C SER A 549 -7.26 6.04 25.32
N VAL A 550 -7.15 7.00 24.40
CA VAL A 550 -8.17 8.00 24.10
C VAL A 550 -8.32 8.14 22.59
N GLY A 551 -9.47 8.69 22.17
CA GLY A 551 -9.73 8.96 20.75
C GLY A 551 -9.86 7.70 19.91
N GLU A 552 -9.57 7.85 18.64
CA GLU A 552 -9.91 6.89 17.59
C GLU A 552 -9.24 5.52 17.72
N SER A 553 -7.94 5.48 18.03
CA SER A 553 -7.22 4.22 18.21
C SER A 553 -7.78 3.39 19.38
N TYR A 554 -8.26 4.05 20.43
CA TYR A 554 -8.89 3.38 21.58
C TYR A 554 -10.23 2.74 21.23
N ASP A 555 -11.07 3.42 20.45
CA ASP A 555 -12.35 2.85 20.01
C ASP A 555 -12.13 1.65 19.06
N ARG A 556 -11.19 1.73 18.11
CA ARG A 556 -10.78 0.59 17.27
C ARG A 556 -10.33 -0.61 18.09
N ALA A 557 -9.49 -0.38 19.10
CA ALA A 557 -9.00 -1.46 19.97
C ALA A 557 -10.12 -2.15 20.77
N ARG A 558 -11.08 -1.40 21.33
CA ARG A 558 -12.23 -1.96 22.07
C ARG A 558 -13.08 -2.87 21.21
N GLU A 559 -13.22 -2.53 19.94
CA GLU A 559 -14.03 -3.29 19.00
C GLU A 559 -13.32 -4.53 18.50
N ALA A 560 -12.05 -4.41 18.15
CA ALA A 560 -11.23 -5.55 17.79
C ALA A 560 -11.18 -6.57 18.94
N ALA A 561 -11.01 -6.12 20.19
CA ALA A 561 -11.09 -6.97 21.37
C ALA A 561 -12.49 -7.59 21.57
N SER A 562 -13.56 -6.83 21.33
CA SER A 562 -14.94 -7.31 21.45
C SER A 562 -15.30 -8.36 20.39
N PHE A 563 -14.85 -8.15 19.16
CA PHE A 563 -15.04 -9.08 18.07
C PHE A 563 -14.17 -10.33 18.26
N PHE A 564 -12.91 -10.19 18.68
CA PHE A 564 -12.07 -11.34 19.03
C PHE A 564 -12.70 -12.18 20.15
N HIS A 565 -13.28 -11.54 21.17
CA HIS A 565 -14.06 -12.23 22.18
C HIS A 565 -15.23 -13.02 21.58
N GLU A 566 -15.98 -12.44 20.63
CA GLU A 566 -17.08 -13.11 19.93
C GLU A 566 -16.61 -14.35 19.15
N VAL A 567 -15.49 -14.23 18.41
CA VAL A 567 -14.88 -15.34 17.67
C VAL A 567 -14.48 -16.48 18.61
N VAL A 568 -13.74 -16.16 19.68
CA VAL A 568 -13.25 -17.13 20.67
C VAL A 568 -14.41 -17.78 21.44
N SER A 569 -15.40 -16.98 21.83
CA SER A 569 -16.60 -17.46 22.52
C SER A 569 -17.39 -18.47 21.70
N SER A 570 -17.37 -18.32 20.38
CA SER A 570 -18.08 -19.18 19.44
C SER A 570 -17.32 -20.45 19.04
N MET A 571 -16.04 -20.58 19.43
CA MET A 571 -15.26 -21.82 19.22
C MET A 571 -15.90 -23.01 19.94
N GLY A 572 -16.20 -24.08 19.19
CA GLY A 572 -16.69 -25.33 19.75
C GLY A 572 -15.59 -26.24 20.33
N ALA A 573 -15.95 -27.47 20.68
CA ALA A 573 -15.03 -28.45 21.27
C ALA A 573 -14.26 -29.26 20.22
N ARG A 574 -13.06 -29.74 20.56
CA ARG A 574 -12.37 -30.81 19.82
C ARG A 574 -12.41 -32.13 20.58
N GLU A 575 -12.23 -33.24 19.85
CA GLU A 575 -12.06 -34.56 20.46
C GLU A 575 -10.75 -34.60 21.26
N SER A 576 -10.89 -34.62 22.58
CA SER A 576 -9.78 -34.71 23.53
C SER A 576 -10.32 -35.23 24.86
N ALA A 577 -9.50 -36.01 25.59
CA ALA A 577 -9.88 -36.56 26.87
C ALA A 577 -9.96 -35.51 27.98
N ASP A 578 -9.08 -34.50 27.95
CA ASP A 578 -8.91 -33.51 29.03
C ASP A 578 -8.58 -32.08 28.54
N LYS A 579 -8.56 -31.83 27.22
CA LYS A 579 -8.24 -30.52 26.59
C LYS A 579 -9.23 -30.09 25.49
N CYS A 580 -10.50 -30.50 25.58
CA CYS A 580 -11.50 -30.28 24.53
C CYS A 580 -11.76 -28.79 24.19
N TYR A 581 -11.46 -27.86 25.11
CA TYR A 581 -11.52 -26.40 24.91
C TYR A 581 -10.20 -25.69 25.23
N ALA A 582 -9.05 -26.37 25.18
CA ALA A 582 -7.78 -25.77 25.60
C ALA A 582 -7.42 -24.49 24.81
N ILE A 583 -7.62 -24.49 23.48
CA ILE A 583 -7.37 -23.30 22.66
C ILE A 583 -8.32 -22.15 23.03
N LYS A 584 -9.61 -22.42 23.20
CA LYS A 584 -10.57 -21.41 23.67
C LYS A 584 -10.16 -20.84 25.04
N THR A 585 -9.74 -21.70 25.96
CA THR A 585 -9.32 -21.32 27.32
C THR A 585 -8.06 -20.45 27.30
N LEU A 586 -7.11 -20.75 26.41
CA LEU A 586 -5.91 -19.95 26.21
C LEU A 586 -6.23 -18.59 25.57
N GLN A 587 -7.01 -18.57 24.49
CA GLN A 587 -7.33 -17.35 23.75
C GLN A 587 -8.22 -16.38 24.55
N LEU A 588 -9.09 -16.89 25.43
CA LEU A 588 -9.85 -16.05 26.37
C LEU A 588 -8.94 -15.30 27.36
N ALA A 589 -7.71 -15.77 27.62
CA ALA A 589 -6.77 -15.03 28.47
C ALA A 589 -6.32 -13.75 27.77
N SER A 590 -6.02 -13.81 26.48
CA SER A 590 -5.71 -12.62 25.66
C SER A 590 -6.91 -11.68 25.58
N VAL A 591 -8.14 -12.20 25.47
CA VAL A 591 -9.35 -11.37 25.57
C VAL A 591 -9.44 -10.64 26.93
N ALA A 592 -9.17 -11.35 28.03
CA ALA A 592 -9.17 -10.76 29.37
C ALA A 592 -8.09 -9.69 29.50
N GLU A 593 -6.90 -9.93 28.96
CA GLU A 593 -5.80 -8.97 28.91
C GLU A 593 -6.20 -7.70 28.13
N PHE A 594 -6.82 -7.85 26.95
CA PHE A 594 -7.26 -6.71 26.15
C PHE A 594 -8.33 -5.89 26.87
N TYR A 595 -9.36 -6.53 27.43
CA TYR A 595 -10.38 -5.80 28.20
C TYR A 595 -9.82 -5.14 29.46
N GLY A 596 -8.90 -5.80 30.17
CA GLY A 596 -8.23 -5.23 31.32
C GLY A 596 -7.41 -4.00 30.96
N SER A 597 -6.65 -4.07 29.86
CA SER A 597 -5.82 -2.97 29.36
C SER A 597 -6.66 -1.79 28.86
N LEU A 598 -7.85 -2.06 28.32
CA LEU A 598 -8.78 -1.05 27.85
C LEU A 598 -9.74 -0.54 28.94
N GLY A 599 -9.69 -1.05 30.17
CA GLY A 599 -10.58 -0.65 31.27
C GLY A 599 -12.04 -1.14 31.13
N GLU A 600 -12.30 -2.16 30.31
CA GLU A 600 -13.63 -2.73 30.05
C GLU A 600 -14.04 -3.74 31.14
N TYR A 601 -14.10 -3.31 32.40
CA TYR A 601 -14.21 -4.19 33.58
C TYR A 601 -15.45 -5.10 33.63
N GLU A 602 -16.60 -4.64 33.14
CA GLU A 602 -17.81 -5.48 33.04
C GLU A 602 -17.62 -6.63 32.05
N LYS A 603 -16.97 -6.36 30.91
CA LYS A 603 -16.65 -7.41 29.91
C LYS A 603 -15.55 -8.34 30.43
N LEU A 604 -14.53 -7.79 31.08
CA LEU A 604 -13.48 -8.56 31.74
C LEU A 604 -14.04 -9.57 32.75
N LYS A 605 -14.96 -9.12 33.61
CA LYS A 605 -15.61 -9.99 34.60
C LYS A 605 -16.37 -11.13 33.93
N LYS A 606 -17.10 -10.83 32.85
CA LYS A 606 -17.78 -11.85 32.06
C LYS A 606 -16.80 -12.85 31.43
N THR A 607 -15.65 -12.40 30.92
CA THR A 607 -14.60 -13.27 30.41
C THR A 607 -14.05 -14.21 31.49
N LEU A 608 -13.92 -13.74 32.75
CA LEU A 608 -13.57 -14.61 33.88
C LEU A 608 -14.65 -15.66 34.18
N ASP A 609 -15.92 -15.28 34.16
CA ASP A 609 -17.04 -16.22 34.34
C ASP A 609 -17.00 -17.32 33.25
N GLU A 610 -16.66 -16.95 32.01
CA GLU A 610 -16.51 -17.91 30.90
C GLU A 610 -15.29 -18.82 31.09
N PHE A 611 -14.16 -18.28 31.54
CA PHE A 611 -12.97 -19.07 31.88
C PHE A 611 -13.26 -20.11 32.96
N GLU A 612 -13.88 -19.71 34.08
CA GLU A 612 -14.22 -20.63 35.17
C GLU A 612 -15.18 -21.73 34.71
N ALA A 613 -16.21 -21.37 33.92
CA ALA A 613 -17.14 -22.33 33.36
C ALA A 613 -16.47 -23.36 32.44
N LEU A 614 -15.39 -22.98 31.73
CA LEU A 614 -14.61 -23.90 30.91
C LEU A 614 -13.82 -24.91 31.74
N LEU A 615 -13.42 -24.57 32.96
CA LEU A 615 -12.73 -25.49 33.87
C LEU A 615 -13.67 -26.53 34.49
N ASP A 616 -14.97 -26.23 34.55
CA ASP A 616 -16.00 -27.17 35.01
C ASP A 616 -16.36 -28.26 33.98
N ILE A 617 -15.92 -28.10 32.73
CA ILE A 617 -16.14 -29.09 31.68
C ILE A 617 -15.15 -30.26 31.87
N GLY A 618 -15.69 -31.46 32.12
CA GLY A 618 -14.90 -32.65 32.42
C GLY A 618 -13.82 -32.99 31.36
N CYS A 619 -14.10 -32.77 30.08
CA CYS A 619 -13.11 -32.98 29.01
C CYS A 619 -12.09 -31.84 28.86
N ASN A 620 -12.06 -30.84 29.74
CA ASN A 620 -11.19 -29.66 29.65
C ASN A 620 -10.37 -29.39 30.94
N GLN A 621 -10.34 -30.33 31.87
CA GLN A 621 -9.71 -30.13 33.19
C GLN A 621 -8.21 -29.79 33.14
N ALA A 622 -7.47 -30.21 32.11
CA ALA A 622 -6.05 -29.88 31.98
C ALA A 622 -5.80 -28.43 31.55
N SER A 623 -6.84 -27.64 31.28
CA SER A 623 -6.71 -26.21 30.94
C SER A 623 -6.50 -25.31 32.16
N VAL A 624 -6.53 -25.85 33.39
CA VAL A 624 -6.17 -25.15 34.63
C VAL A 624 -4.74 -24.57 34.62
N ILE A 625 -3.86 -25.11 33.77
CA ILE A 625 -2.49 -24.63 33.58
C ILE A 625 -2.41 -23.16 33.13
N TYR A 626 -3.50 -22.62 32.58
CA TYR A 626 -3.59 -21.24 32.13
C TYR A 626 -4.04 -20.26 33.22
N ALA A 627 -4.30 -20.70 34.45
CA ALA A 627 -4.81 -19.84 35.53
C ALA A 627 -3.91 -18.62 35.83
N LYS A 628 -2.58 -18.76 35.71
CA LYS A 628 -1.66 -17.63 35.89
C LYS A 628 -1.91 -16.48 34.90
N ASN A 629 -2.36 -16.79 33.67
CA ASN A 629 -2.61 -15.79 32.62
C ASN A 629 -3.85 -14.93 32.93
N TYR A 630 -4.64 -15.29 33.94
CA TYR A 630 -5.82 -14.54 34.37
C TYR A 630 -5.58 -13.76 35.68
N ALA A 631 -4.41 -13.88 36.33
CA ALA A 631 -4.14 -13.22 37.61
C ALA A 631 -4.40 -11.71 37.55
N ASP A 632 -3.96 -11.06 36.46
CA ASP A 632 -4.20 -9.64 36.21
C ASP A 632 -5.68 -9.28 36.13
N ALA A 633 -6.48 -10.11 35.46
CA ALA A 633 -7.90 -9.88 35.31
C ALA A 633 -8.65 -9.97 36.64
N TYR A 634 -8.30 -10.92 37.51
CA TYR A 634 -8.88 -11.00 38.86
C TYR A 634 -8.45 -9.80 39.72
N GLY A 635 -7.18 -9.42 39.61
CA GLY A 635 -6.62 -8.31 40.38
C GLY A 635 -7.24 -6.97 40.03
N LEU A 636 -7.37 -6.67 38.73
CA LEU A 636 -8.04 -5.47 38.23
C LEU A 636 -9.50 -5.32 38.71
N LEU A 637 -10.18 -6.44 38.99
CA LEU A 637 -11.56 -6.45 39.46
C LEU A 637 -11.68 -6.53 41.00
N GLY A 638 -10.57 -6.62 41.73
CA GLY A 638 -10.56 -6.81 43.18
C GLY A 638 -11.22 -8.14 43.61
N LEU A 639 -11.03 -9.20 42.81
CA LEU A 639 -11.64 -10.52 43.00
C LEU A 639 -10.69 -11.52 43.67
N ASP A 640 -9.96 -11.07 44.68
CA ASP A 640 -8.87 -11.78 45.36
C ASP A 640 -9.30 -13.14 45.92
N GLU A 641 -10.37 -13.14 46.72
CA GLU A 641 -10.90 -14.36 47.34
C GLU A 641 -11.44 -15.33 46.29
N ARG A 642 -12.00 -14.81 45.20
CA ARG A 642 -12.49 -15.62 44.08
C ARG A 642 -11.33 -16.32 43.37
N PHE A 643 -10.24 -15.60 43.08
CA PHE A 643 -9.06 -16.18 42.44
C PHE A 643 -8.40 -17.23 43.33
N LYS A 644 -8.17 -16.92 44.61
CA LYS A 644 -7.57 -17.87 45.57
C LYS A 644 -8.42 -19.13 45.72
N SER A 645 -9.75 -18.97 45.79
CA SER A 645 -10.67 -20.12 45.82
C SER A 645 -10.58 -20.95 44.54
N LEU A 646 -10.52 -20.33 43.37
CA LEU A 646 -10.34 -21.04 42.10
C LEU A 646 -9.04 -21.85 42.07
N LEU A 647 -7.93 -21.27 42.51
CA LEU A 647 -6.64 -21.95 42.58
C LEU A 647 -6.71 -23.16 43.53
N GLU A 648 -7.28 -22.98 44.72
CA GLU A 648 -7.44 -24.06 45.70
C GLU A 648 -8.37 -25.18 45.23
N GLU A 649 -9.49 -24.85 44.59
CA GLU A 649 -10.52 -25.81 44.20
C GLU A 649 -10.25 -26.52 42.87
N LYS A 650 -9.55 -25.86 41.93
CA LYS A 650 -9.37 -26.37 40.57
C LYS A 650 -7.91 -26.66 40.22
N VAL A 651 -6.98 -25.76 40.58
CA VAL A 651 -5.57 -25.87 40.18
C VAL A 651 -4.80 -26.80 41.13
N ARG A 652 -4.91 -26.61 42.44
CA ARG A 652 -4.21 -27.43 43.45
C ARG A 652 -4.49 -28.93 43.33
N PRO A 653 -5.73 -29.40 43.10
CA PRO A 653 -5.99 -30.83 42.89
C PRO A 653 -5.28 -31.38 41.66
N TYR A 654 -5.19 -30.58 40.58
CA TYR A 654 -4.46 -30.96 39.38
C TYR A 654 -2.95 -30.98 39.62
N ASP A 655 -2.41 -29.99 40.32
CA ASP A 655 -1.00 -29.91 40.70
C ASP A 655 -0.57 -31.14 41.52
N VAL A 656 -1.35 -31.51 42.53
CA VAL A 656 -1.11 -32.69 43.36
C VAL A 656 -1.18 -33.99 42.55
N ALA A 657 -2.14 -34.08 41.63
CA ALA A 657 -2.32 -35.27 40.79
C ALA A 657 -1.20 -35.44 39.74
N ASN A 658 -0.51 -34.36 39.34
CA ASN A 658 0.42 -34.34 38.21
C ASN A 658 1.85 -33.86 38.55
N ASP A 659 2.14 -33.62 39.84
CA ASP A 659 3.43 -33.10 40.34
C ASP A 659 3.84 -31.79 39.65
N LYS A 660 2.99 -30.76 39.82
CA LYS A 660 3.14 -29.42 39.22
C LYS A 660 3.03 -28.31 40.28
N ALA A 661 3.28 -27.07 39.87
CA ALA A 661 3.31 -25.90 40.74
C ALA A 661 2.54 -24.69 40.16
N TYR A 662 1.48 -24.93 39.37
CA TYR A 662 0.74 -23.86 38.70
C TYR A 662 0.02 -22.92 39.67
N GLU A 663 -0.39 -23.41 40.85
CA GLU A 663 -0.94 -22.56 41.92
C GLU A 663 0.08 -21.52 42.41
N ALA A 664 1.33 -21.94 42.64
CA ALA A 664 2.39 -21.05 43.11
C ALA A 664 2.71 -19.96 42.08
N ASP A 665 2.82 -20.34 40.80
CA ASP A 665 3.03 -19.40 39.70
C ASP A 665 1.90 -18.37 39.59
N ALA A 666 0.65 -18.80 39.74
CA ALA A 666 -0.51 -17.93 39.68
C ALA A 666 -0.59 -16.95 40.87
N LEU A 667 -0.25 -17.39 42.08
CA LEU A 667 -0.20 -16.52 43.26
C LEU A 667 0.93 -15.49 43.19
N ALA A 668 2.07 -15.84 42.58
CA ALA A 668 3.16 -14.90 42.38
C ALA A 668 2.72 -13.74 41.46
N ALA A 669 2.08 -14.05 40.34
CA ALA A 669 1.54 -13.05 39.41
C ALA A 669 0.48 -12.12 40.06
N PHE A 670 -0.32 -12.63 41.00
CA PHE A 670 -1.37 -11.85 41.67
C PHE A 670 -0.86 -10.85 42.72
N SER A 671 0.35 -11.04 43.25
CA SER A 671 0.87 -10.29 44.41
C SER A 671 0.98 -8.77 44.21
N VAL A 672 1.06 -8.30 42.96
CA VAL A 672 1.09 -6.86 42.62
C VAL A 672 -0.18 -6.14 43.05
N TYR A 673 -1.34 -6.80 42.97
CA TYR A 673 -2.63 -6.20 43.34
C TYR A 673 -2.82 -6.12 44.85
N GLU A 674 -2.35 -7.14 45.59
CA GLU A 674 -2.31 -7.09 47.05
C GLU A 674 -1.41 -5.93 47.52
N ALA A 675 -0.28 -5.71 46.85
CA ALA A 675 0.63 -4.60 47.15
C ALA A 675 0.04 -3.23 46.79
N LEU A 676 -0.71 -3.16 45.69
CA LEU A 676 -1.41 -1.97 45.22
C LEU A 676 -2.44 -1.48 46.25
N GLU A 677 -3.31 -2.37 46.73
CA GLU A 677 -4.31 -2.01 47.74
C GLU A 677 -3.68 -1.62 49.07
N LEU A 678 -2.60 -2.30 49.46
CA LEU A 678 -1.84 -1.93 50.65
C LEU A 678 -1.24 -0.53 50.52
N ALA A 679 -0.62 -0.22 49.38
CA ALA A 679 -0.05 1.10 49.09
C ALA A 679 -1.10 2.22 49.12
N LYS A 680 -2.35 1.96 48.70
CA LYS A 680 -3.47 2.93 48.75
C LYS A 680 -4.09 3.11 50.14
N SER A 681 -3.87 2.18 51.06
CA SER A 681 -4.54 2.17 52.36
C SER A 681 -4.14 3.34 53.29
N ASP A 682 -4.93 3.62 54.33
CA ASP A 682 -4.57 4.60 55.37
C ASP A 682 -3.58 4.06 56.43
N GLN A 683 -2.99 2.88 56.21
CA GLN A 683 -2.12 2.25 57.19
C GLN A 683 -0.80 3.03 57.35
N SER A 684 -0.33 3.15 58.59
CA SER A 684 1.05 3.59 58.84
C SER A 684 2.02 2.57 58.23
N ASN A 685 3.04 3.04 57.49
CA ASN A 685 4.04 2.19 56.81
C ASN A 685 3.56 1.49 55.51
N ARG A 686 2.37 1.82 55.00
CA ARG A 686 1.75 1.25 53.79
C ARG A 686 2.66 1.03 52.58
N ILE A 687 3.54 1.98 52.26
CA ILE A 687 4.45 1.89 51.11
C ILE A 687 5.50 0.81 51.34
N ASN A 688 6.09 0.78 52.53
CA ASN A 688 7.07 -0.22 52.90
C ASN A 688 6.44 -1.61 52.97
N ASP A 689 5.23 -1.72 53.51
CA ASP A 689 4.56 -3.01 53.61
C ASP A 689 4.18 -3.56 52.22
N ALA A 690 3.78 -2.68 51.28
CA ALA A 690 3.56 -3.04 49.87
C ALA A 690 4.84 -3.55 49.19
N VAL A 691 5.97 -2.90 49.42
CA VAL A 691 7.29 -3.33 48.91
C VAL A 691 7.72 -4.66 49.54
N VAL A 692 7.51 -4.83 50.85
CA VAL A 692 7.81 -6.09 51.56
C VAL A 692 7.00 -7.24 50.98
N LEU A 693 5.75 -6.99 50.58
CA LEU A 693 4.91 -8.02 49.98
C LEU A 693 5.48 -8.50 48.63
N ILE A 694 5.94 -7.60 47.77
CA ILE A 694 6.56 -7.94 46.48
C ILE A 694 7.92 -8.63 46.68
N THR A 695 8.79 -8.03 47.50
CA THR A 695 10.12 -8.57 47.79
C THR A 695 10.08 -9.93 48.52
N GLY A 696 8.99 -10.25 49.21
CA GLY A 696 8.79 -11.56 49.83
C GLY A 696 8.42 -12.69 48.86
N ARG A 697 8.19 -12.40 47.57
CA ARG A 697 7.79 -13.40 46.56
C ARG A 697 8.94 -13.91 45.71
N THR A 698 10.02 -13.15 45.60
CA THR A 698 11.21 -13.50 44.82
C THR A 698 12.46 -12.89 45.45
N ASP A 699 13.55 -13.64 45.44
CA ASP A 699 14.87 -13.15 45.85
C ASP A 699 15.61 -12.43 44.70
N ASP A 700 15.03 -12.40 43.50
CA ASP A 700 15.59 -11.72 42.33
C ASP A 700 15.25 -10.22 42.35
N LEU A 701 16.27 -9.37 42.50
CA LEU A 701 16.07 -7.92 42.59
C LEU A 701 15.64 -7.29 41.26
N ALA A 702 15.94 -7.89 40.11
CA ALA A 702 15.44 -7.41 38.83
C ALA A 702 13.93 -7.64 38.71
N ASP A 703 13.45 -8.82 39.13
CA ASP A 703 12.02 -9.13 39.22
C ASP A 703 11.32 -8.18 40.20
N VAL A 704 11.95 -7.88 41.35
CA VAL A 704 11.42 -6.88 42.29
C VAL A 704 11.28 -5.52 41.62
N VAL A 705 12.33 -5.01 40.96
CA VAL A 705 12.28 -3.71 40.28
C VAL A 705 11.19 -3.71 39.20
N GLU A 706 11.04 -4.79 38.43
CA GLU A 706 9.97 -4.96 37.47
C GLU A 706 8.58 -4.88 38.13
N LEU A 707 8.30 -5.70 39.14
CA LEU A 707 7.02 -5.70 39.85
C LEU A 707 6.73 -4.37 40.59
N LEU A 708 7.76 -3.63 40.99
CA LEU A 708 7.59 -2.28 41.55
C LEU A 708 7.29 -1.23 40.48
N THR A 709 7.65 -1.47 39.22
CA THR A 709 7.58 -0.48 38.14
C THR A 709 6.67 -0.95 37.00
N TYR A 710 7.24 -1.60 35.98
CA TYR A 710 6.58 -2.08 34.77
C TYR A 710 7.43 -3.13 34.04
N THR A 711 6.87 -3.92 33.12
CA THR A 711 7.67 -4.79 32.23
C THR A 711 8.34 -3.98 31.13
N GLY A 712 9.65 -4.15 30.95
CA GLY A 712 10.44 -3.48 29.91
C GLY A 712 11.73 -2.89 30.43
N THR A 713 12.47 -2.20 29.56
CA THR A 713 13.85 -1.73 29.83
C THR A 713 14.03 -0.20 29.82
N GLY A 714 12.93 0.56 29.84
CA GLY A 714 12.99 1.99 29.49
C GLY A 714 13.18 2.22 27.98
N ARG A 715 12.73 1.24 27.17
CA ARG A 715 12.37 1.27 25.74
C ARG A 715 11.31 2.31 25.34
N LYS A 716 10.83 2.18 24.09
CA LYS A 716 9.44 2.45 23.69
C LYS A 716 8.46 1.39 24.25
N ASP A 717 8.96 0.44 25.03
CA ASP A 717 8.20 -0.69 25.58
C ASP A 717 7.30 -0.23 26.74
N GLY A 718 6.00 -0.14 26.49
CA GLY A 718 4.96 0.12 27.49
C GLY A 718 4.32 -1.16 28.04
N GLY A 719 5.12 -2.19 28.36
CA GLY A 719 4.64 -3.51 28.83
C GLY A 719 3.81 -3.47 30.12
N PHE A 720 3.52 -4.64 30.70
CA PHE A 720 2.66 -4.76 31.90
C PHE A 720 2.94 -3.67 32.94
N ARG A 721 1.89 -2.93 33.28
CA ARG A 721 1.93 -1.87 34.29
C ARG A 721 1.89 -2.56 35.64
N TYR A 722 2.90 -2.40 36.49
CA TYR A 722 2.87 -2.96 37.84
C TYR A 722 2.72 -1.84 38.88
N LEU A 723 3.28 -1.99 40.08
CA LEU A 723 2.81 -1.24 41.24
C LEU A 723 2.88 0.29 41.09
N SER A 724 4.06 0.86 40.81
CA SER A 724 4.22 2.32 40.68
C SER A 724 3.43 2.88 39.50
N ARG A 725 3.47 2.22 38.34
CA ARG A 725 2.75 2.69 37.15
C ARG A 725 1.23 2.65 37.35
N ARG A 726 0.69 1.61 37.99
CA ARG A 726 -0.74 1.51 38.32
C ARG A 726 -1.18 2.57 39.33
N LEU A 727 -0.40 2.83 40.37
CA LEU A 727 -0.70 3.91 41.31
C LEU A 727 -0.78 5.26 40.60
N TRP A 728 0.12 5.52 39.66
CA TRP A 728 0.10 6.76 38.88
C TRP A 728 -1.17 6.87 38.05
N ASP A 729 -1.50 5.81 37.31
CA ASP A 729 -2.70 5.76 36.46
C ASP A 729 -3.99 5.91 37.28
N GLU A 730 -4.01 5.44 38.53
CA GLU A 730 -5.15 5.60 39.46
C GLU A 730 -5.17 6.93 40.23
N GLY A 731 -4.25 7.86 39.93
CA GLY A 731 -4.21 9.19 40.53
C GLY A 731 -3.49 9.29 41.88
N TYR A 732 -2.83 8.22 42.33
CA TYR A 732 -2.00 8.16 43.53
C TYR A 732 -0.56 8.57 43.21
N ALA A 733 -0.39 9.77 42.66
CA ALA A 733 0.91 10.25 42.14
C ALA A 733 2.01 10.29 43.21
N VAL A 734 1.68 10.61 44.47
CA VAL A 734 2.66 10.67 45.57
C VAL A 734 3.18 9.27 45.90
N GLU A 735 2.30 8.29 45.99
CA GLU A 735 2.61 6.89 46.25
C GLU A 735 3.39 6.27 45.09
N ALA A 736 2.95 6.55 43.86
CA ALA A 736 3.62 6.09 42.65
C ALA A 736 5.08 6.58 42.60
N LEU A 737 5.30 7.86 42.87
CA LEU A 737 6.64 8.46 42.92
C LEU A 737 7.47 7.89 44.07
N ALA A 738 6.87 7.65 45.24
CA ALA A 738 7.58 7.05 46.37
C ALA A 738 8.07 5.62 46.07
N ILE A 739 7.24 4.82 45.39
CA ILE A 739 7.61 3.46 44.99
C ILE A 739 8.63 3.48 43.85
N ALA A 740 8.52 4.42 42.91
CA ALA A 740 9.55 4.64 41.90
C ALA A 740 10.89 5.06 42.54
N ASP A 741 10.87 5.89 43.59
CA ASP A 741 12.08 6.28 44.33
C ASP A 741 12.71 5.06 45.01
N ILE A 742 11.92 4.21 45.67
CA ILE A 742 12.39 2.95 46.27
C ILE A 742 12.95 2.00 45.20
N ALA A 743 12.27 1.82 44.07
CA ALA A 743 12.76 1.02 42.96
C ALA A 743 14.10 1.58 42.45
N PHE A 744 14.22 2.89 42.28
CA PHE A 744 15.47 3.53 41.87
C PHE A 744 16.60 3.28 42.88
N GLU A 745 16.33 3.41 44.19
CA GLU A 745 17.29 3.10 45.25
C GLU A 745 17.76 1.64 45.20
N ILE A 746 16.86 0.68 44.95
CA ILE A 746 17.21 -0.72 44.74
C ILE A 746 18.17 -0.85 43.55
N THR A 747 17.90 -0.19 42.42
CA THR A 747 18.75 -0.29 41.22
C THR A 747 20.16 0.27 41.40
N LEU A 748 20.37 1.16 42.38
CA LEU A 748 21.68 1.71 42.75
C LEU A 748 22.33 1.00 43.95
N SER A 749 21.66 0.00 44.53
CA SER A 749 22.16 -0.72 45.69
C SER A 749 23.36 -1.61 45.35
N PRO A 750 24.30 -1.84 46.29
CA PRO A 750 25.40 -2.80 46.11
C PRO A 750 24.92 -4.22 45.78
N GLU A 751 23.75 -4.62 46.30
CA GLU A 751 23.16 -5.93 46.09
C GLU A 751 22.67 -6.11 44.65
N PHE A 752 21.95 -5.13 44.10
CA PHE A 752 21.54 -5.13 42.69
C PHE A 752 22.76 -5.06 41.76
N ALA A 753 23.73 -4.22 42.12
CA ALA A 753 25.03 -4.15 41.50
C ALA A 753 25.79 -5.50 41.48
N ALA A 754 25.54 -6.39 42.45
CA ALA A 754 26.15 -7.71 42.52
C ALA A 754 25.35 -8.79 41.77
N SER A 755 24.02 -8.65 41.69
CA SER A 755 23.16 -9.57 40.91
C SER A 755 23.24 -9.29 39.41
N GLU A 756 23.27 -8.01 39.01
CA GLU A 756 23.28 -7.60 37.61
C GLU A 756 24.69 -7.29 37.12
N THR A 757 25.37 -8.34 36.62
CA THR A 757 26.77 -8.21 36.18
C THR A 757 26.91 -7.66 34.76
N ARG A 758 25.87 -7.74 33.92
CA ARG A 758 25.90 -7.27 32.53
C ARG A 758 25.37 -5.83 32.41
N PRO A 759 25.93 -4.98 31.52
CA PRO A 759 25.43 -3.61 31.31
C PRO A 759 23.94 -3.56 30.94
N SER A 760 23.50 -4.43 30.02
CA SER A 760 22.10 -4.47 29.58
C SER A 760 21.12 -4.74 30.72
N SER A 761 21.45 -5.62 31.68
CA SER A 761 20.62 -5.83 32.86
C SER A 761 20.77 -4.69 33.88
N TYR A 762 21.99 -4.28 34.19
CA TYR A 762 22.26 -3.26 35.21
C TYR A 762 21.69 -1.88 34.84
N ILE A 763 21.78 -1.49 33.58
CA ILE A 763 21.27 -0.22 33.06
C ILE A 763 19.81 -0.40 32.63
N GLY A 764 19.55 -1.34 31.72
CA GLY A 764 18.26 -1.53 31.06
C GLY A 764 17.16 -2.00 32.01
N GLN A 765 17.40 -3.03 32.83
CA GLN A 765 16.45 -3.45 33.88
C GLN A 765 16.61 -2.68 35.18
N GLY A 766 17.62 -1.80 35.26
CA GLY A 766 17.94 -1.01 36.44
C GLY A 766 17.58 0.47 36.31
N CYS A 767 18.55 1.34 36.59
CA CYS A 767 18.28 2.74 36.87
C CYS A 767 17.68 3.55 35.71
N ARG A 768 17.98 3.20 34.45
CA ARG A 768 17.41 3.88 33.27
C ARG A 768 15.90 3.67 33.17
N LYS A 769 15.43 2.43 33.36
CA LYS A 769 14.00 2.09 33.30
C LYS A 769 13.19 2.97 34.23
N VAL A 770 13.69 3.13 35.45
CA VAL A 770 13.05 3.99 36.45
C VAL A 770 13.21 5.48 36.11
N ALA A 771 14.33 5.90 35.50
CA ALA A 771 14.48 7.27 34.98
C ALA A 771 13.42 7.59 33.90
N LYS A 772 13.18 6.67 32.95
CA LYS A 772 12.15 6.79 31.92
C LYS A 772 10.74 6.81 32.51
N LEU A 773 10.50 6.08 33.58
CA LEU A 773 9.23 6.11 34.30
C LEU A 773 8.89 7.52 34.81
N TYR A 774 9.86 8.29 35.30
CA TYR A 774 9.63 9.68 35.71
C TYR A 774 9.27 10.60 34.54
N ASP A 775 9.87 10.39 33.37
CA ASP A 775 9.52 11.13 32.16
C ASP A 775 8.05 10.85 31.75
N TRP A 776 7.62 9.60 31.81
CA TRP A 776 6.21 9.22 31.61
C TRP A 776 5.25 9.73 32.68
N PHE A 777 5.75 10.06 33.86
CA PHE A 777 4.98 10.74 34.92
C PHE A 777 4.93 12.25 34.71
N GLY A 778 5.48 12.78 33.59
CA GLY A 778 5.51 14.22 33.34
C GLY A 778 6.49 14.96 34.25
N GLU A 779 7.52 14.27 34.74
CA GLU A 779 8.56 14.81 35.63
C GLU A 779 9.93 14.86 34.92
N PRO A 780 10.10 15.58 33.79
CA PRO A 780 11.31 15.52 32.97
C PRO A 780 12.56 16.02 33.72
N ALA A 781 12.41 16.96 34.65
CA ALA A 781 13.53 17.41 35.49
C ALA A 781 14.00 16.31 36.47
N LYS A 782 13.08 15.53 37.02
CA LYS A 782 13.41 14.38 37.88
C LYS A 782 14.00 13.24 37.06
N ALA A 783 13.43 12.96 35.88
CA ALA A 783 13.97 11.99 34.92
C ALA A 783 15.43 12.30 34.57
N ARG A 784 15.73 13.55 34.20
CA ARG A 784 17.10 14.03 33.95
C ARG A 784 18.02 13.85 35.16
N THR A 785 17.56 14.23 36.35
CA THR A 785 18.35 14.09 37.58
C THR A 785 18.68 12.64 37.87
N ARG A 786 17.70 11.74 37.78
CA ARG A 786 17.86 10.30 38.00
C ARG A 786 18.71 9.66 36.91
N MET A 787 18.64 10.14 35.67
CA MET A 787 19.52 9.68 34.61
C MET A 787 20.97 10.12 34.83
N ASN A 788 21.22 11.33 35.34
CA ASN A 788 22.57 11.77 35.73
C ASN A 788 23.14 10.92 36.88
N GLU A 789 22.32 10.56 37.87
CA GLU A 789 22.72 9.66 38.96
C GLU A 789 23.04 8.25 38.43
N CYS A 790 22.19 7.75 37.53
CA CYS A 790 22.38 6.48 36.84
C CYS A 790 23.69 6.47 36.05
N SER A 791 23.97 7.50 35.23
CA SER A 791 25.18 7.57 34.43
C SER A 791 26.44 7.63 35.29
N ALA A 792 26.42 8.41 36.39
CA ALA A 792 27.53 8.44 37.33
C ALA A 792 27.79 7.06 37.99
N ALA A 793 26.74 6.31 38.32
CA ALA A 793 26.88 4.95 38.87
C ALA A 793 27.45 3.96 37.83
N VAL A 794 27.02 4.08 36.58
CA VAL A 794 27.53 3.27 35.45
C VAL A 794 28.99 3.58 35.16
N GLU A 795 29.38 4.85 35.10
CA GLU A 795 30.76 5.28 34.87
C GLU A 795 31.73 4.74 35.93
N ASN A 796 31.31 4.70 37.20
CA ASN A 796 32.09 4.11 38.29
C ASN A 796 32.31 2.59 38.15
N ARG A 797 31.44 1.89 37.40
CA ARG A 797 31.52 0.45 37.14
C ARG A 797 32.19 0.12 35.82
N MET A 798 32.44 1.09 34.96
CA MET A 798 32.95 0.88 33.60
C MET A 798 34.20 -0.01 33.57
N ALA A 799 35.12 0.18 34.53
CA ALA A 799 36.35 -0.61 34.63
C ALA A 799 36.16 -2.09 35.02
N LEU A 800 34.97 -2.47 35.50
CA LEU A 800 34.62 -3.85 35.85
C LEU A 800 34.16 -4.67 34.65
N TRP A 801 33.74 -3.99 33.59
CA TRP A 801 33.23 -4.60 32.37
C TRP A 801 34.33 -4.81 31.34
N SER A 802 34.17 -5.86 30.54
CA SER A 802 34.99 -6.08 29.35
C SER A 802 34.81 -4.93 28.35
N THR A 803 35.74 -4.78 27.41
CA THR A 803 35.68 -3.73 26.38
C THR A 803 34.35 -3.70 25.61
N VAL A 804 33.82 -4.88 25.26
CA VAL A 804 32.53 -5.03 24.56
C VAL A 804 31.38 -4.54 25.45
N GLU A 805 31.42 -4.89 26.74
CA GLU A 805 30.41 -4.46 27.72
C GLU A 805 30.52 -2.96 28.04
N GLN A 806 31.71 -2.37 27.99
CA GLN A 806 31.89 -0.92 28.11
C GLN A 806 31.27 -0.18 26.92
N ALA A 807 31.43 -0.69 25.69
CA ALA A 807 30.79 -0.14 24.51
C ALA A 807 29.25 -0.19 24.63
N ASP A 808 28.70 -1.35 25.02
CA ASP A 808 27.27 -1.53 25.30
C ASP A 808 26.77 -0.56 26.39
N ALA A 809 27.55 -0.36 27.47
CA ALA A 809 27.21 0.58 28.52
C ALA A 809 27.11 2.04 28.01
N TYR A 810 28.08 2.49 27.21
CA TYR A 810 28.02 3.84 26.63
C TYR A 810 26.87 4.01 25.63
N ALA A 811 26.62 3.00 24.80
CA ALA A 811 25.47 2.97 23.89
C ALA A 811 24.15 3.10 24.66
N LEU A 812 23.98 2.32 25.73
CA LEU A 812 22.81 2.35 26.59
C LEU A 812 22.65 3.71 27.30
N LEU A 813 23.74 4.36 27.72
CA LEU A 813 23.69 5.71 28.30
C LEU A 813 23.25 6.75 27.26
N ALA A 814 23.85 6.75 26.07
CA ALA A 814 23.45 7.62 24.97
C ALA A 814 21.96 7.46 24.66
N GLU A 815 21.52 6.20 24.52
CA GLU A 815 20.12 5.84 24.27
C GLU A 815 19.20 6.34 25.39
N SER A 816 19.61 6.19 26.65
CA SER A 816 18.82 6.59 27.81
C SER A 816 18.50 8.10 27.81
N TYR A 817 19.49 8.94 27.49
CA TYR A 817 19.29 10.39 27.40
C TYR A 817 18.40 10.77 26.22
N GLN A 818 18.55 10.13 25.07
CA GLN A 818 17.67 10.40 23.92
C GLN A 818 16.21 10.09 24.25
N PHE A 819 15.91 8.99 24.96
CA PHE A 819 14.54 8.62 25.29
C PHE A 819 13.84 9.54 26.30
N ILE A 820 14.57 10.36 27.02
CA ILE A 820 14.00 11.42 27.88
C ILE A 820 14.11 12.81 27.23
N GLY A 821 14.37 12.88 25.91
CA GLY A 821 14.43 14.12 25.14
C GLY A 821 15.75 14.89 25.24
N GLU A 822 16.80 14.30 25.81
CA GLU A 822 18.09 14.96 26.07
C GLU A 822 19.14 14.66 24.98
N TYR A 823 18.83 15.03 23.74
CA TYR A 823 19.67 14.73 22.55
C TYR A 823 21.12 15.23 22.68
N ALA A 824 21.34 16.44 23.22
CA ALA A 824 22.68 16.98 23.38
C ALA A 824 23.52 16.16 24.39
N GLN A 825 22.90 15.66 25.46
CA GLN A 825 23.58 14.84 26.46
C GLN A 825 23.82 13.42 25.96
N SER A 826 22.93 12.90 25.09
CA SER A 826 23.12 11.63 24.39
C SER A 826 24.45 11.61 23.61
N LEU A 827 24.72 12.67 22.83
CA LEU A 827 25.93 12.77 22.01
C LEU A 827 27.24 12.81 22.81
N VAL A 828 27.21 13.17 24.10
CA VAL A 828 28.41 13.20 24.97
C VAL A 828 29.06 11.83 25.10
N TYR A 829 28.27 10.75 25.05
CA TYR A 829 28.76 9.39 25.21
C TYR A 829 29.25 8.75 23.90
N VAL A 830 28.86 9.29 22.74
CA VAL A 830 29.19 8.72 21.43
C VAL A 830 30.70 8.63 21.17
N PRO A 831 31.55 9.62 21.49
CA PRO A 831 32.99 9.48 21.29
C PRO A 831 33.62 8.34 22.09
N SER A 832 33.16 8.11 23.32
CA SER A 832 33.66 7.03 24.18
C SER A 832 33.18 5.66 23.69
N TRP A 833 31.93 5.59 23.25
CA TRP A 833 31.39 4.40 22.58
C TRP A 833 32.18 4.08 21.31
N ASN A 834 32.36 5.06 20.43
CA ASN A 834 33.01 4.91 19.14
C ASN A 834 34.46 4.40 19.27
N ALA A 835 35.20 4.92 20.24
CA ALA A 835 36.60 4.52 20.51
C ALA A 835 36.74 3.05 20.94
N LEU A 836 35.66 2.42 21.42
CA LEU A 836 35.66 1.03 21.85
C LEU A 836 35.22 0.06 20.75
N ILE A 837 34.70 0.55 19.62
CA ILE A 837 34.21 -0.33 18.54
C ILE A 837 35.40 -1.05 17.86
N ASP A 838 36.45 -0.33 17.51
CA ASP A 838 37.60 -0.88 16.75
C ASP A 838 38.36 -2.00 17.51
N VAL A 839 38.21 -2.06 18.82
CA VAL A 839 38.83 -3.06 19.70
C VAL A 839 37.93 -4.27 19.96
N MET A 840 36.69 -4.27 19.45
CA MET A 840 35.82 -5.45 19.46
C MET A 840 36.35 -6.49 18.48
N GLY A 841 36.18 -7.79 18.78
CA GLY A 841 36.75 -8.86 17.94
C GLY A 841 35.91 -9.26 16.72
N ASP A 842 34.63 -8.86 16.69
CA ASP A 842 33.65 -9.31 15.70
C ASP A 842 33.19 -8.13 14.82
N LYS A 843 33.37 -8.25 13.50
CA LYS A 843 33.05 -7.19 12.54
C LYS A 843 31.55 -6.94 12.40
N ALA A 844 30.73 -7.98 12.50
CA ALA A 844 29.28 -7.83 12.44
C ALA A 844 28.78 -7.00 13.63
N GLU A 845 29.29 -7.29 14.83
CA GLU A 845 29.01 -6.46 16.00
C GLU A 845 29.55 -5.03 15.83
N GLN A 846 30.75 -4.83 15.29
CA GLN A 846 31.26 -3.48 15.02
C GLN A 846 30.34 -2.70 14.06
N SER A 847 29.91 -3.33 12.95
CA SER A 847 29.02 -2.77 11.95
C SER A 847 27.69 -2.32 12.55
N TYR A 848 27.06 -3.22 13.32
CA TYR A 848 25.83 -2.91 14.05
C TYR A 848 26.01 -1.71 14.99
N GLN A 849 27.08 -1.66 15.77
CA GLN A 849 27.33 -0.55 16.71
C GLN A 849 27.51 0.80 15.98
N LYS A 850 28.21 0.81 14.84
CA LYS A 850 28.35 2.01 13.99
C LYS A 850 26.99 2.46 13.40
N THR A 851 26.18 1.50 12.97
CA THR A 851 24.82 1.77 12.48
C THR A 851 23.95 2.42 13.57
N GLN A 852 24.05 1.94 14.81
CA GLN A 852 23.35 2.56 15.92
C GLN A 852 23.83 4.00 16.13
N ILE A 853 25.15 4.26 16.17
CA ILE A 853 25.71 5.62 16.25
C ILE A 853 25.11 6.53 15.16
N ALA A 854 24.99 6.03 13.93
CA ALA A 854 24.45 6.79 12.82
C ALA A 854 23.01 7.25 13.08
N ILE A 855 22.13 6.34 13.51
CA ILE A 855 20.73 6.66 13.85
C ILE A 855 20.65 7.62 15.05
N PHE A 856 21.49 7.45 16.06
CA PHE A 856 21.55 8.37 17.21
C PHE A 856 21.93 9.79 16.76
N ALA A 857 22.96 9.90 15.93
CA ALA A 857 23.43 11.18 15.40
C ALA A 857 22.36 11.85 14.51
N ALA A 858 21.69 11.10 13.63
CA ALA A 858 20.62 11.63 12.78
C ALA A 858 19.44 12.18 13.60
N ASN A 859 18.97 11.44 14.60
CA ASN A 859 17.93 11.90 15.52
C ASN A 859 18.35 13.17 16.29
N ALA A 860 19.63 13.32 16.62
CA ALA A 860 20.17 14.51 17.26
C ALA A 860 20.45 15.68 16.28
N GLY A 861 20.31 15.47 14.96
CA GLY A 861 20.60 16.47 13.93
C GLY A 861 22.08 16.61 13.54
N ASP A 862 22.94 15.66 13.94
CA ASP A 862 24.35 15.62 13.53
C ASP A 862 24.53 14.69 12.32
N PHE A 863 24.13 15.16 11.13
CA PHE A 863 24.15 14.36 9.90
C PHE A 863 25.56 14.05 9.38
N ALA A 864 26.54 14.88 9.72
CA ALA A 864 27.94 14.63 9.38
C ALA A 864 28.47 13.40 10.14
N LEU A 865 28.19 13.31 11.45
CA LEU A 865 28.51 12.12 12.23
C LEU A 865 27.67 10.92 11.78
N ALA A 866 26.39 11.13 11.44
CA ALA A 866 25.50 10.07 11.01
C ALA A 866 26.00 9.36 9.74
N THR A 867 26.26 10.15 8.69
CA THR A 867 26.75 9.64 7.40
C THR A 867 28.13 8.98 7.53
N LEU A 868 29.04 9.55 8.32
CA LEU A 868 30.36 8.95 8.56
C LEU A 868 30.24 7.59 9.28
N ALA A 869 29.40 7.49 10.31
CA ALA A 869 29.21 6.25 11.04
C ALA A 869 28.59 5.16 10.15
N MET A 870 27.65 5.52 9.25
CA MET A 870 27.10 4.53 8.33
C MET A 870 28.11 4.08 7.26
N ASP A 871 28.96 4.97 6.76
CA ASP A 871 30.06 4.58 5.86
C ASP A 871 30.97 3.53 6.54
N GLU A 872 31.32 3.76 7.80
CA GLU A 872 32.12 2.82 8.56
C GLU A 872 31.39 1.48 8.77
N ALA A 873 30.08 1.51 9.04
CA ALA A 873 29.27 0.29 9.15
C ALA A 873 29.26 -0.51 7.84
N MET A 874 29.03 0.14 6.69
CA MET A 874 29.00 -0.52 5.40
C MET A 874 30.36 -1.11 5.01
N ASN A 875 31.46 -0.43 5.34
CA ASN A 875 32.81 -0.95 5.15
C ASN A 875 33.08 -2.19 6.01
N LEU A 876 32.53 -2.24 7.23
CA LEU A 876 32.63 -3.39 8.11
C LEU A 876 31.81 -4.57 7.59
N ALA A 877 30.58 -4.32 7.12
CA ALA A 877 29.72 -5.32 6.48
C ALA A 877 30.41 -5.95 5.26
N ALA A 878 30.96 -5.13 4.36
CA ALA A 878 31.71 -5.58 3.17
C ALA A 878 32.97 -6.41 3.52
N ALA A 879 33.47 -6.31 4.75
CA ALA A 879 34.64 -7.03 5.21
C ALA A 879 34.29 -8.35 5.95
N ILE A 880 33.02 -8.72 6.07
CA ILE A 880 32.56 -9.95 6.76
C ILE A 880 32.81 -11.20 5.91
N ALA A 881 32.43 -11.14 4.63
CA ALA A 881 32.49 -12.29 3.73
C ALA A 881 32.89 -11.90 2.31
N VAL A 882 33.45 -12.87 1.60
CA VAL A 882 33.69 -12.81 0.15
C VAL A 882 33.06 -14.04 -0.53
N GLU A 883 32.88 -13.98 -1.85
CA GLU A 883 32.22 -15.03 -2.65
C GLU A 883 32.82 -16.45 -2.49
N THR A 884 34.09 -16.56 -2.07
CA THR A 884 34.78 -17.84 -1.87
C THR A 884 34.61 -18.45 -0.48
N ASP A 885 33.94 -17.75 0.44
CA ASP A 885 33.74 -18.21 1.81
C ASP A 885 32.67 -19.30 1.92
N SER A 886 32.48 -19.83 3.13
CA SER A 886 31.41 -20.82 3.37
C SER A 886 30.02 -20.18 3.25
N GLN A 887 29.01 -20.98 2.88
CA GLN A 887 27.63 -20.49 2.68
C GLN A 887 27.09 -19.72 3.91
N SER A 888 27.32 -20.24 5.11
CA SER A 888 26.94 -19.55 6.35
C SER A 888 27.61 -18.18 6.50
N GLN A 889 28.87 -18.03 6.09
CA GLN A 889 29.55 -16.74 6.17
C GLN A 889 29.05 -15.77 5.09
N ILE A 890 28.75 -16.29 3.90
CA ILE A 890 28.16 -15.49 2.81
C ILE A 890 26.79 -14.98 3.25
N GLU A 891 25.93 -15.83 3.82
CA GLU A 891 24.63 -15.45 4.40
C GLU A 891 24.80 -14.39 5.50
N ASP A 892 25.72 -14.59 6.46
CA ASP A 892 26.01 -13.60 7.50
C ASP A 892 26.45 -12.24 6.91
N GLY A 893 27.23 -12.26 5.82
CA GLY A 893 27.66 -11.05 5.11
C GLY A 893 26.51 -10.35 4.38
N ILE A 894 25.63 -11.11 3.73
CA ILE A 894 24.42 -10.58 3.07
C ILE A 894 23.49 -9.95 4.10
N ASP A 895 23.18 -10.67 5.18
CA ASP A 895 22.32 -10.19 6.26
C ASP A 895 22.83 -8.85 6.82
N GLU A 896 24.14 -8.74 7.06
CA GLU A 896 24.71 -7.48 7.56
C GLU A 896 24.61 -6.34 6.54
N HIS A 897 24.86 -6.60 5.25
CA HIS A 897 24.66 -5.57 4.22
C HIS A 897 23.21 -5.07 4.17
N LEU A 898 22.24 -5.98 4.22
CA LEU A 898 20.82 -5.65 4.19
C LEU A 898 20.38 -4.93 5.47
N ASP A 899 20.89 -5.33 6.63
CA ASP A 899 20.66 -4.65 7.91
C ASP A 899 21.18 -3.20 7.85
N VAL A 900 22.43 -2.97 7.42
CA VAL A 900 22.99 -1.61 7.31
C VAL A 900 22.21 -0.77 6.29
N ALA A 901 21.86 -1.33 5.14
CA ALA A 901 21.06 -0.63 4.12
C ALA A 901 19.65 -0.26 4.63
N ALA A 902 19.02 -1.11 5.44
CA ALA A 902 17.75 -0.82 6.08
C ALA A 902 17.83 0.36 7.05
N TYR A 903 18.89 0.41 7.86
CA TYR A 903 19.12 1.55 8.75
C TYR A 903 19.51 2.81 8.00
N GLN A 904 20.19 2.68 6.87
CA GLN A 904 20.47 3.80 5.97
C GLN A 904 19.18 4.40 5.39
N GLN A 905 18.20 3.57 5.01
CA GLN A 905 16.88 4.05 4.60
C GLN A 905 16.17 4.77 5.76
N GLN A 906 16.21 4.22 6.97
CA GLN A 906 15.63 4.88 8.14
C GLN A 906 16.30 6.25 8.40
N MET A 907 17.62 6.34 8.25
CA MET A 907 18.34 7.61 8.38
C MET A 907 17.90 8.61 7.32
N LEU A 908 17.74 8.17 6.07
CA LEU A 908 17.22 8.98 4.96
C LEU A 908 15.82 9.53 5.29
N ASP A 909 14.92 8.69 5.79
CA ASP A 909 13.56 9.10 6.17
C ASP A 909 13.58 10.12 7.31
N ILE A 910 14.47 9.97 8.31
CA ILE A 910 14.66 10.95 9.40
C ILE A 910 15.11 12.31 8.86
N ILE A 911 16.04 12.32 7.89
CA ILE A 911 16.52 13.56 7.27
C ILE A 911 15.38 14.23 6.49
N ARG A 912 14.70 13.47 5.61
CA ARG A 912 13.60 13.97 4.76
C ARG A 912 12.39 14.47 5.54
N GLY A 913 12.00 13.77 6.61
CA GLY A 913 10.86 14.17 7.46
C GLY A 913 11.03 15.55 8.11
N ARG A 914 12.28 15.97 8.37
CA ARG A 914 12.57 17.30 8.94
C ARG A 914 12.43 18.43 7.93
N ILE A 915 12.81 18.20 6.67
CA ILE A 915 12.84 19.25 5.63
C ILE A 915 11.44 19.87 5.46
N ALA A 916 10.37 19.05 5.42
CA ALA A 916 9.00 19.55 5.26
C ALA A 916 8.51 20.42 6.43
N GLY A 917 8.83 20.02 7.67
CA GLY A 917 8.28 20.62 8.89
C GLY A 917 9.09 21.77 9.46
N ASP A 918 10.41 21.66 9.43
CA ASP A 918 11.34 22.62 10.04
C ASP A 918 11.98 23.57 9.00
N GLY A 919 11.80 23.28 7.70
CA GLY A 919 12.45 23.96 6.58
C GLY A 919 13.83 23.36 6.25
N ILE A 920 14.47 23.87 5.20
CA ILE A 920 15.78 23.38 4.75
C ILE A 920 16.89 23.95 5.65
N ALA A 921 17.54 23.12 6.47
CA ALA A 921 18.79 23.50 7.10
C ALA A 921 19.99 23.22 6.18
N ALA A 922 21.06 24.01 6.33
CA ALA A 922 22.24 23.90 5.47
C ALA A 922 22.90 22.51 5.56
N GLY A 923 23.04 21.83 4.42
CA GLY A 923 23.68 20.52 4.32
C GLY A 923 22.75 19.31 4.45
N GLU A 924 21.45 19.51 4.72
CA GLU A 924 20.47 18.43 4.85
C GLU A 924 20.16 17.71 3.52
N PRO A 925 19.87 18.43 2.41
CA PRO A 925 19.64 17.78 1.11
C PRO A 925 20.86 16.96 0.66
N GLU A 926 22.07 17.51 0.80
CA GLU A 926 23.30 16.80 0.42
C GLU A 926 23.58 15.58 1.31
N ALA A 927 23.16 15.62 2.58
CA ALA A 927 23.26 14.47 3.47
C ALA A 927 22.24 13.38 3.11
N ALA A 928 21.01 13.77 2.74
CA ALA A 928 19.99 12.84 2.26
C ALA A 928 20.44 12.15 0.96
N GLU A 929 20.93 12.91 -0.02
CA GLU A 929 21.38 12.34 -1.30
C GLU A 929 22.61 11.44 -1.12
N ARG A 930 23.57 11.85 -0.27
CA ARG A 930 24.69 10.98 0.10
C ARG A 930 24.21 9.68 0.73
N ALA A 931 23.24 9.76 1.64
CA ALA A 931 22.72 8.58 2.31
C ALA A 931 22.10 7.60 1.31
N ARG A 932 21.33 8.12 0.36
CA ARG A 932 20.72 7.38 -0.75
C ARG A 932 21.77 6.68 -1.61
N ILE A 933 22.79 7.41 -2.08
CA ILE A 933 23.88 6.84 -2.90
C ILE A 933 24.65 5.74 -2.15
N GLN A 934 24.92 5.94 -0.85
CA GLN A 934 25.58 4.94 0.00
C GLN A 934 24.75 3.65 0.14
N LEU A 935 23.43 3.77 0.27
CA LEU A 935 22.53 2.62 0.30
C LEU A 935 22.67 1.79 -0.99
N ARG A 936 22.58 2.44 -2.15
CA ARG A 936 22.77 1.77 -3.46
C ARG A 936 24.13 1.07 -3.54
N ASN A 937 25.20 1.78 -3.18
CA ASN A 937 26.55 1.23 -3.24
C ASN A 937 26.72 0.01 -2.32
N GLY A 938 26.08 0.00 -1.15
CA GLY A 938 26.08 -1.16 -0.25
C GLY A 938 25.37 -2.40 -0.83
N LEU A 939 24.35 -2.20 -1.66
CA LEU A 939 23.56 -3.28 -2.26
C LEU A 939 24.17 -3.83 -3.55
N ILE A 940 24.53 -2.94 -4.48
CA ILE A 940 24.94 -3.32 -5.85
C ILE A 940 26.28 -2.69 -6.29
N GLY A 941 26.91 -1.88 -5.44
CA GLY A 941 28.18 -1.24 -5.77
C GLY A 941 28.07 -0.06 -6.73
N SER A 942 29.18 0.67 -6.90
CA SER A 942 29.29 1.74 -7.90
C SER A 942 29.50 1.21 -9.32
N ASP A 943 29.93 -0.05 -9.44
CA ASP A 943 30.26 -0.73 -10.71
C ASP A 943 29.25 -1.83 -11.08
N GLY A 944 28.21 -2.04 -10.27
CA GLY A 944 27.24 -3.12 -10.44
C GLY A 944 27.79 -4.51 -10.09
N ALA A 945 29.02 -4.61 -9.57
CA ALA A 945 29.74 -5.85 -9.33
C ALA A 945 30.28 -5.96 -7.89
N SER A 946 29.87 -5.08 -7.00
CA SER A 946 30.27 -5.04 -5.58
C SER A 946 29.05 -4.89 -4.67
N GLY A 947 29.24 -4.90 -3.34
CA GLY A 947 28.15 -4.88 -2.36
C GLY A 947 27.56 -6.28 -2.07
N ALA A 948 26.28 -6.34 -1.72
CA ALA A 948 25.58 -7.58 -1.40
C ALA A 948 25.36 -8.49 -2.62
N LEU A 949 25.21 -7.93 -3.82
CA LEU A 949 24.78 -8.67 -5.01
C LEU A 949 25.69 -9.86 -5.40
N PRO A 950 27.04 -9.74 -5.43
CA PRO A 950 27.92 -10.87 -5.69
C PRO A 950 27.83 -11.97 -4.62
N LEU A 951 27.66 -11.59 -3.35
CA LEU A 951 27.48 -12.55 -2.26
C LEU A 951 26.18 -13.35 -2.47
N ILE A 952 25.08 -12.68 -2.83
CA ILE A 952 23.81 -13.34 -3.14
C ILE A 952 23.98 -14.31 -4.32
N ALA A 953 24.70 -13.92 -5.38
CA ALA A 953 24.97 -14.80 -6.51
C ALA A 953 25.75 -16.08 -6.11
N ALA A 954 26.58 -16.00 -5.07
CA ALA A 954 27.37 -17.11 -4.53
C ALA A 954 26.58 -18.06 -3.60
N ILE A 955 25.32 -17.75 -3.26
CA ILE A 955 24.45 -18.65 -2.50
C ILE A 955 24.02 -19.84 -3.37
N ASN A 956 24.11 -21.04 -2.79
CA ASN A 956 23.80 -22.29 -3.46
C ASN A 956 22.29 -22.58 -3.52
N ASP A 957 21.54 -22.17 -2.50
CA ASP A 957 20.09 -22.37 -2.45
C ASP A 957 19.37 -21.31 -3.31
N PRO A 958 18.67 -21.72 -4.38
CA PRO A 958 17.93 -20.78 -5.22
C PRO A 958 16.81 -20.03 -4.48
N GLU A 959 16.20 -20.62 -3.46
CA GLU A 959 15.11 -20.00 -2.68
C GLU A 959 15.66 -18.88 -1.79
N ASP A 960 16.78 -19.11 -1.12
CA ASP A 960 17.45 -18.08 -0.30
C ASP A 960 17.94 -16.92 -1.18
N ARG A 961 18.49 -17.21 -2.36
CA ARG A 961 18.84 -16.16 -3.34
C ARG A 961 17.65 -15.30 -3.72
N GLU A 962 16.51 -15.92 -4.02
CA GLU A 962 15.30 -15.20 -4.38
C GLU A 962 14.84 -14.30 -3.21
N ASN A 963 14.87 -14.81 -1.98
CA ASN A 963 14.48 -14.05 -0.80
C ASN A 963 15.37 -12.83 -0.59
N TYR A 964 16.69 -12.98 -0.68
CA TYR A 964 17.62 -11.84 -0.56
C TYR A 964 17.48 -10.84 -1.70
N LEU A 965 17.34 -11.30 -2.95
CA LEU A 965 17.15 -10.41 -4.10
C LEU A 965 15.88 -9.55 -3.98
N ARG A 966 14.79 -10.13 -3.48
CA ARG A 966 13.55 -9.37 -3.22
C ARG A 966 13.76 -8.27 -2.20
N VAL A 967 14.56 -8.50 -1.15
CA VAL A 967 14.90 -7.45 -0.16
C VAL A 967 15.76 -6.36 -0.79
N VAL A 968 16.76 -6.71 -1.61
CA VAL A 968 17.58 -5.74 -2.36
C VAL A 968 16.71 -4.86 -3.25
N ILE A 969 15.78 -5.45 -4.01
CA ILE A 969 14.87 -4.73 -4.90
C ILE A 969 13.98 -3.75 -4.12
N VAL A 970 13.43 -4.17 -2.98
CA VAL A 970 12.62 -3.30 -2.13
C VAL A 970 13.43 -2.11 -1.62
N LEU A 971 14.65 -2.34 -1.15
CA LEU A 971 15.51 -1.27 -0.63
C LEU A 971 15.94 -0.29 -1.73
N LEU A 972 16.30 -0.79 -2.93
CA LEU A 972 16.61 0.06 -4.08
C LEU A 972 15.41 0.89 -4.51
N ALA A 973 14.22 0.28 -4.61
CA ALA A 973 13.00 0.98 -4.98
C ALA A 973 12.58 2.02 -3.92
N SER A 974 12.74 1.72 -2.63
CA SER A 974 12.47 2.67 -1.53
C SER A 974 13.43 3.86 -1.55
N ALA A 975 14.68 3.63 -1.95
CA ALA A 975 15.70 4.66 -2.17
C ALA A 975 15.63 5.31 -3.58
N GLN A 976 14.55 5.07 -4.33
CA GLN A 976 14.27 5.65 -5.65
C GLN A 976 15.29 5.29 -6.74
N PHE A 977 16.03 4.19 -6.59
CA PHE A 977 16.86 3.60 -7.65
C PHE A 977 16.06 2.59 -8.47
N PHE A 978 15.00 3.09 -9.11
CA PHE A 978 14.03 2.25 -9.80
C PHE A 978 14.64 1.47 -10.97
N ASP A 979 15.53 2.09 -11.75
CA ASP A 979 16.14 1.43 -12.92
C ASP A 979 17.01 0.22 -12.50
N ASP A 980 17.75 0.34 -11.38
CA ASP A 980 18.51 -0.78 -10.83
C ASP A 980 17.60 -1.88 -10.27
N ALA A 981 16.54 -1.49 -9.58
CA ALA A 981 15.55 -2.41 -9.03
C ALA A 981 14.82 -3.18 -10.16
N GLU A 982 14.44 -2.49 -11.23
CA GLU A 982 13.79 -3.05 -12.41
C GLU A 982 14.73 -4.01 -13.15
N ARG A 983 15.99 -3.61 -13.40
CA ARG A 983 16.98 -4.50 -14.01
C ARG A 983 17.11 -5.82 -13.25
N LEU A 984 17.24 -5.76 -11.92
CA LEU A 984 17.32 -6.97 -11.08
C LEU A 984 16.01 -7.78 -11.06
N ALA A 985 14.87 -7.12 -11.21
CA ALA A 985 13.58 -7.79 -11.34
C ALA A 985 13.49 -8.56 -12.66
N GLN A 986 13.94 -7.96 -13.76
CA GLN A 986 13.90 -8.54 -15.11
C GLN A 986 14.88 -9.72 -15.30
N GLU A 987 15.97 -9.78 -14.53
CA GLU A 987 16.96 -10.87 -14.58
C GLU A 987 16.44 -12.25 -14.11
N ALA A 988 15.22 -12.33 -13.55
CA ALA A 988 14.67 -13.61 -13.09
C ALA A 988 14.33 -14.58 -14.25
N ASP A 989 14.80 -15.83 -14.13
CA ASP A 989 14.62 -16.87 -15.15
C ASP A 989 13.15 -17.26 -15.40
N TYR A 990 12.33 -17.24 -14.34
CA TYR A 990 10.93 -17.62 -14.39
C TYR A 990 10.03 -16.39 -14.39
N SER A 991 9.01 -16.38 -15.25
CA SER A 991 8.04 -15.28 -15.32
C SER A 991 7.35 -15.00 -13.99
N THR A 992 7.09 -16.03 -13.18
CA THR A 992 6.47 -15.88 -11.86
C THR A 992 7.35 -15.09 -10.91
N SER A 993 8.64 -15.44 -10.80
CA SER A 993 9.60 -14.72 -9.97
C SER A 993 9.85 -13.31 -10.51
N ARG A 994 9.98 -13.16 -11.83
CA ARG A 994 10.12 -11.86 -12.50
C ARG A 994 8.95 -10.94 -12.16
N ASN A 995 7.72 -11.40 -12.35
CA ASN A 995 6.53 -10.60 -12.09
C ASN A 995 6.39 -10.28 -10.59
N ALA A 996 6.72 -11.23 -9.69
CA ALA A 996 6.73 -10.97 -8.25
C ALA A 996 7.77 -9.91 -7.83
N ARG A 997 8.93 -9.88 -8.49
CA ARG A 997 9.96 -8.84 -8.29
C ARG A 997 9.54 -7.49 -8.87
N LEU A 998 8.98 -7.47 -10.07
CA LEU A 998 8.44 -6.25 -10.70
C LEU A 998 7.33 -5.63 -9.83
N ALA A 999 6.54 -6.44 -9.12
CA ALA A 999 5.52 -5.94 -8.20
C ALA A 999 6.12 -5.15 -7.01
N LEU A 1000 7.33 -5.53 -6.58
CA LEU A 1000 8.05 -4.78 -5.55
C LEU A 1000 8.53 -3.42 -6.07
N VAL A 1001 9.01 -3.38 -7.32
CA VAL A 1001 9.43 -2.12 -7.97
C VAL A 1001 8.21 -1.20 -8.16
N ALA A 1002 7.11 -1.74 -8.68
CA ALA A 1002 5.87 -0.99 -8.89
C ALA A 1002 5.28 -0.45 -7.58
N LYS A 1003 5.36 -1.22 -6.50
CA LYS A 1003 4.99 -0.74 -5.17
C LYS A 1003 5.87 0.43 -4.72
N GLY A 1004 7.18 0.36 -4.98
CA GLY A 1004 8.12 1.45 -4.73
C GLY A 1004 7.72 2.74 -5.47
N TYR A 1005 7.44 2.64 -6.77
CA TYR A 1005 6.91 3.77 -7.56
C TYR A 1005 5.61 4.31 -6.97
N ALA A 1006 4.63 3.46 -6.67
CA ALA A 1006 3.34 3.88 -6.14
C ALA A 1006 3.46 4.59 -4.77
N SER A 1007 4.43 4.17 -3.94
CA SER A 1007 4.74 4.82 -2.65
C SER A 1007 5.71 5.99 -2.75
N TYR A 1008 6.15 6.37 -3.95
CA TYR A 1008 7.16 7.41 -4.13
C TYR A 1008 6.70 8.74 -3.51
N GLY A 1009 7.46 9.21 -2.52
CA GLY A 1009 7.39 10.55 -1.99
C GLY A 1009 8.74 10.95 -1.37
N ASP A 1010 9.13 12.20 -1.56
CA ASP A 1010 10.34 12.81 -0.99
C ASP A 1010 10.09 13.42 0.39
N TYR A 1011 8.81 13.59 0.75
CA TYR A 1011 8.36 14.18 2.01
C TYR A 1011 7.42 13.23 2.78
N PRO A 1012 7.95 12.21 3.51
CA PRO A 1012 7.16 11.11 4.06
C PRO A 1012 6.11 11.53 5.11
N ASP A 1013 6.26 12.70 5.74
CA ASP A 1013 5.38 13.21 6.80
C ASP A 1013 4.47 14.37 6.34
N SER A 1014 4.39 14.65 5.03
CA SER A 1014 3.60 15.76 4.48
C SER A 1014 2.43 15.29 3.61
N THR A 1015 1.27 15.92 3.78
CA THR A 1015 0.10 15.79 2.87
C THR A 1015 0.02 16.93 1.85
N VAL A 1016 0.91 17.93 1.97
CA VAL A 1016 0.88 19.16 1.17
C VAL A 1016 1.92 19.13 0.05
N VAL A 1017 3.08 18.51 0.28
CA VAL A 1017 4.17 18.38 -0.70
C VAL A 1017 4.61 16.93 -0.78
N ARG A 1018 5.09 16.50 -1.96
CA ARG A 1018 5.44 15.09 -2.17
C ARG A 1018 6.62 14.83 -3.10
N PHE A 1019 6.87 15.67 -4.09
CA PHE A 1019 7.92 15.45 -5.10
C PHE A 1019 8.95 16.58 -5.04
N ASP A 1020 10.20 16.18 -5.20
CA ASP A 1020 11.41 17.01 -5.30
C ASP A 1020 12.29 16.30 -6.34
N PHE A 1021 12.29 16.79 -7.57
CA PHE A 1021 12.87 16.05 -8.69
C PHE A 1021 14.40 16.02 -8.65
N ASP A 1022 15.03 17.17 -8.41
CA ASP A 1022 16.49 17.33 -8.38
C ASP A 1022 17.14 17.00 -7.02
N LYS A 1023 16.32 16.81 -5.98
CA LYS A 1023 16.70 16.44 -4.60
C LYS A 1023 17.36 17.57 -3.81
N ASP A 1024 17.03 18.83 -4.10
CA ASP A 1024 17.54 19.99 -3.38
C ASP A 1024 16.75 20.33 -2.08
N GLY A 1025 15.64 19.63 -1.83
CA GLY A 1025 14.78 19.80 -0.67
C GLY A 1025 13.65 20.82 -0.86
N LEU A 1026 13.52 21.42 -2.05
CA LEU A 1026 12.38 22.23 -2.45
C LEU A 1026 11.32 21.36 -3.17
N PRO A 1027 10.03 21.61 -2.94
CA PRO A 1027 8.96 20.88 -3.62
C PRO A 1027 8.71 21.39 -5.04
N ASP A 1028 8.57 20.46 -5.98
CA ASP A 1028 8.18 20.77 -7.36
C ASP A 1028 6.79 21.43 -7.44
N PHE A 1029 5.84 20.93 -6.65
CA PHE A 1029 4.46 21.41 -6.58
C PHE A 1029 3.76 21.01 -5.29
N PHE A 1030 2.70 21.74 -4.93
CA PHE A 1030 1.77 21.39 -3.86
C PHE A 1030 0.70 20.41 -4.34
N SER A 1031 0.23 19.56 -3.43
CA SER A 1031 -0.88 18.63 -3.63
C SER A 1031 -2.14 19.38 -4.11
N PRO A 1032 -2.83 18.88 -5.17
CA PRO A 1032 -4.12 19.41 -5.63
C PRO A 1032 -5.20 19.44 -4.56
N ALA A 1033 -5.12 18.56 -3.56
CA ALA A 1033 -6.07 18.50 -2.46
C ALA A 1033 -5.80 19.53 -1.36
N SER A 1034 -4.63 20.16 -1.34
CA SER A 1034 -4.23 21.10 -0.29
C SER A 1034 -4.86 22.48 -0.44
N THR A 1035 -5.24 23.07 0.69
CA THR A 1035 -5.76 24.44 0.81
C THR A 1035 -4.64 25.48 0.82
N GLN A 1036 -4.96 26.73 0.50
CA GLN A 1036 -3.98 27.82 0.58
C GLN A 1036 -3.41 28.00 2.00
N GLN A 1037 -4.23 27.79 3.04
CA GLN A 1037 -3.78 27.91 4.42
C GLN A 1037 -2.73 26.86 4.79
N GLU A 1038 -2.88 25.62 4.30
CA GLU A 1038 -1.91 24.56 4.51
C GLU A 1038 -0.61 24.84 3.76
N ARG A 1039 -0.69 25.34 2.52
CA ARG A 1039 0.49 25.76 1.74
C ARG A 1039 1.25 26.89 2.43
N ASP A 1040 0.54 27.90 2.94
CA ASP A 1040 1.13 29.05 3.65
C ASP A 1040 1.77 28.66 5.00
N ALA A 1041 1.44 27.49 5.56
CA ALA A 1041 1.99 26.99 6.81
C ALA A 1041 3.32 26.25 6.65
N LEU A 1042 3.69 25.88 5.42
CA LEU A 1042 4.96 25.22 5.14
C LEU A 1042 6.15 26.16 5.33
N ALA A 1043 7.28 25.59 5.74
CA ALA A 1043 8.54 26.31 5.87
C ALA A 1043 9.32 26.42 4.54
N VAL A 1044 8.83 25.75 3.48
CA VAL A 1044 9.42 25.70 2.13
C VAL A 1044 8.47 26.32 1.09
N SER A 1045 9.04 26.89 0.02
CA SER A 1045 8.31 27.38 -1.16
C SER A 1045 8.46 26.42 -2.34
N LEU A 1046 7.72 26.63 -3.43
CA LEU A 1046 7.96 25.90 -4.67
C LEU A 1046 9.40 26.12 -5.14
N ASP A 1047 9.93 25.10 -5.81
CA ASP A 1047 11.21 25.17 -6.50
C ASP A 1047 11.13 26.09 -7.73
N ASP A 1048 12.17 26.92 -7.92
CA ASP A 1048 12.31 27.84 -9.04
C ASP A 1048 13.10 27.20 -10.22
N ASP A 1049 13.72 26.03 -10.03
CA ASP A 1049 14.60 25.31 -10.98
C ASP A 1049 14.47 23.78 -10.80
N ILE A 1050 13.36 23.20 -11.27
CA ILE A 1050 12.92 21.83 -10.91
C ILE A 1050 13.94 20.74 -11.25
N ASP A 1051 14.74 20.91 -12.29
CA ASP A 1051 15.73 19.91 -12.71
C ASP A 1051 17.18 20.24 -12.33
N GLY A 1052 17.38 21.41 -11.70
CA GLY A 1052 18.65 21.89 -11.17
C GLY A 1052 19.68 22.24 -12.25
N ASP A 1053 19.26 22.51 -13.48
CA ASP A 1053 20.17 22.86 -14.59
C ASP A 1053 20.65 24.33 -14.56
N GLY A 1054 20.03 25.15 -13.71
CA GLY A 1054 20.32 26.58 -13.52
C GLY A 1054 19.44 27.51 -14.36
N ILE A 1055 18.41 27.01 -15.05
CA ILE A 1055 17.44 27.76 -15.82
C ILE A 1055 16.12 27.81 -15.04
N ALA A 1056 15.65 29.02 -14.72
CA ALA A 1056 14.41 29.16 -13.96
C ALA A 1056 13.19 28.61 -14.75
N ASN A 1057 12.27 27.93 -14.05
CA ASN A 1057 11.06 27.29 -14.59
C ASN A 1057 10.16 28.21 -15.45
N ALA A 1058 10.27 29.53 -15.27
CA ALA A 1058 9.55 30.54 -16.07
C ALA A 1058 10.17 30.80 -17.46
N SER A 1059 11.33 30.21 -17.75
CA SER A 1059 12.05 30.33 -19.02
C SER A 1059 12.66 29.01 -19.47
N ASP A 1060 12.49 27.95 -18.68
CA ASP A 1060 12.94 26.62 -19.01
C ASP A 1060 11.93 25.91 -19.91
N ALA A 1061 12.42 25.44 -21.04
CA ALA A 1061 11.62 24.67 -21.99
C ALA A 1061 11.64 23.17 -21.66
N THR A 1062 12.53 22.69 -20.79
CA THR A 1062 12.62 21.29 -20.39
C THR A 1062 12.70 21.13 -18.86
N PRO A 1063 11.68 21.58 -18.09
CA PRO A 1063 11.72 21.74 -16.62
C PRO A 1063 11.86 20.45 -15.81
N TYR A 1064 12.09 19.31 -16.45
CA TYR A 1064 12.30 18.02 -15.80
C TYR A 1064 13.39 17.21 -16.53
N CYS A 1065 14.27 17.87 -17.30
CA CYS A 1065 15.29 17.19 -18.09
C CYS A 1065 16.60 18.00 -18.18
N SER A 1066 17.41 17.90 -17.11
CA SER A 1066 18.67 18.63 -16.98
C SER A 1066 19.78 18.21 -17.97
N VAL A 1067 19.53 17.18 -18.78
CA VAL A 1067 20.46 16.69 -19.82
C VAL A 1067 19.91 16.82 -21.23
N CYS A 1068 18.69 17.36 -21.41
CA CYS A 1068 18.12 17.60 -22.72
C CYS A 1068 18.84 18.80 -23.38
N GLU A 1069 19.42 18.59 -24.57
CA GLU A 1069 19.94 19.70 -25.36
C GLU A 1069 18.79 20.36 -26.15
N LEU A 1070 18.64 21.69 -26.04
CA LEU A 1070 17.67 22.49 -26.80
C LEU A 1070 17.97 22.59 -28.30
#